data_AF-A0A8D0EG15-F1
#
_entry.id   AF-A0A8D0EG15-F1
#
_cell.length_a   1.000
_cell.length_b   1.000
_cell.length_c   1.000
_cell.angle_alpha   90.00
_cell.angle_beta   90.00
_cell.angle_gamma   90.00
#
_symmetry.space_group_name_H-M   'P 1'
#
loop_
_entity.id
_entity.type
_entity.pdbx_description
1 polymer ?
#
loop_
_entity_poly.entity_id
_entity_poly.type
_entity_poly.pdbx_seq_one_letter_code
_entity_poly.pdbx_strand_id
1 'polypeptide(L)'
;MAAAAAEAVAGDRDREGLSAAMAASCAEILRREFPQLDGEMFDYVTGVLHSGSSDFESVDDLFEAVGELLQDVSRDSKDDEDIRAICQRMFNTLHADSENPQRNSQVLLDAPIQLSKITDQYDSGLDMAPRLLLKRDQTSMVNVKKLEKAEARLKAKQNKKQDRDTVPSSNPLVIGEACASQAASKKETRLETSGKNKSYDVRIENFDVSFGERVLLTGADLNLAYGRRYGLVGRNGLGKTTLLKMIASRSLRIPAHISILHVEQEVVGDDTLALQSVLECDTTRENLLKEEKELTTQVHSGRGEGTEGARLSEIYARLEEIEADKAPARASVILAGLGFSAKMQQQTTKEFSGGWRMRLALARALFARPDLLLLDEPTNMLDVKAIIWLENYLQTWQSTILVVSHDRNFLNTVATDIIHLHSQRLDSYRGDFENFMKIKEERLKNQQREYEAQQQYREHIQVFIDRFRYNANRASQVQSKLKLLEKLPKLKPVDKDSEVIMKFPDGFEKFSPPILQLDEVDFYYEPNNYIFRSLSVSADLDSRICVVGENGAGKSTMLKILMGDLAPVQGVRHAHRNLKIGYFSQHHVDQLDLNISATELLAKKFPGKTEEEYRHQLGCYGISGEIAVRPIASLSGGQKSRVAFAQMTMPCPNFYILDEPTNHLDMETIEALAKALSKFRGGLILVSHDECFIRLVCKELWVCGNGTVQRIEGGFDEYRDILQEQFKKEGFL
;
A
#
# COMPACT_ATOMS: atom_id res chain seq x y z
N MET A 1 -34.04 59.25 -42.18
CA MET A 1 -33.08 58.29 -41.61
C MET A 1 -31.61 58.69 -41.75
N ALA A 2 -31.19 59.50 -42.74
CA ALA A 2 -29.80 60.01 -42.79
C ALA A 2 -29.56 61.31 -41.97
N ALA A 3 -30.58 62.14 -41.74
CA ALA A 3 -30.44 63.37 -40.94
C ALA A 3 -30.43 63.11 -39.41
N ALA A 4 -31.16 62.10 -38.93
CA ALA A 4 -31.15 61.68 -37.52
C ALA A 4 -29.88 60.89 -37.12
N ALA A 5 -29.13 60.38 -38.09
CA ALA A 5 -27.84 59.74 -37.85
C ALA A 5 -26.67 60.74 -37.82
N ALA A 6 -26.84 61.95 -38.37
CA ALA A 6 -25.82 62.99 -38.37
C ALA A 6 -25.80 63.80 -37.05
N GLU A 7 -26.95 63.99 -36.40
CA GLU A 7 -27.04 64.63 -35.07
C GLU A 7 -26.50 63.74 -33.94
N ALA A 8 -26.58 62.40 -34.05
CA ALA A 8 -26.01 61.48 -33.07
C ALA A 8 -24.47 61.37 -33.16
N VAL A 9 -23.88 61.57 -34.34
CA VAL A 9 -22.42 61.48 -34.56
C VAL A 9 -21.71 62.81 -34.30
N ALA A 10 -22.41 63.94 -34.40
CA ALA A 10 -21.87 65.24 -34.00
C ALA A 10 -21.78 65.40 -32.46
N GLY A 11 -22.74 64.85 -31.70
CA GLY A 11 -22.71 64.87 -30.24
C GLY A 11 -21.64 63.99 -29.58
N ASP A 12 -21.11 62.99 -30.31
CA ASP A 12 -20.07 62.08 -29.80
C ASP A 12 -18.64 62.66 -29.99
N ARG A 13 -18.39 63.42 -31.05
CA ARG A 13 -17.08 64.05 -31.29
C ARG A 13 -16.77 65.22 -30.35
N ASP A 14 -17.79 65.96 -29.93
CA ASP A 14 -17.62 67.04 -28.95
C ASP A 14 -17.43 66.47 -27.51
N ARG A 15 -17.91 65.24 -27.23
CA ARG A 15 -17.69 64.54 -25.94
C ARG A 15 -16.30 63.92 -25.81
N GLU A 16 -15.74 63.36 -26.87
CA GLU A 16 -14.39 62.80 -26.88
C GLU A 16 -13.31 63.89 -26.70
N GLY A 17 -13.52 65.09 -27.27
CA GLY A 17 -12.60 66.23 -27.12
C GLY A 17 -12.51 66.80 -25.70
N LEU A 18 -13.61 66.80 -24.94
CA LEU A 18 -13.65 67.25 -23.54
C LEU A 18 -13.07 66.21 -22.57
N SER A 19 -13.32 64.92 -22.79
CA SER A 19 -12.77 63.82 -21.98
C SER A 19 -11.23 63.77 -22.03
N ALA A 20 -10.64 64.00 -23.21
CA ALA A 20 -9.19 64.03 -23.38
C ALA A 20 -8.50 65.18 -22.64
N ALA A 21 -9.15 66.34 -22.51
CA ALA A 21 -8.61 67.50 -21.78
C ALA A 21 -8.66 67.30 -20.25
N MET A 22 -9.70 66.64 -19.73
CA MET A 22 -9.83 66.29 -18.31
C MET A 22 -8.83 65.22 -17.87
N ALA A 23 -8.60 64.22 -18.73
CA ALA A 23 -7.61 63.17 -18.50
C ALA A 23 -6.16 63.73 -18.48
N ALA A 24 -5.86 64.72 -19.32
CA ALA A 24 -4.56 65.40 -19.32
C ALA A 24 -4.30 66.15 -18.00
N SER A 25 -5.33 66.77 -17.41
CA SER A 25 -5.23 67.43 -16.10
C SER A 25 -4.99 66.44 -14.96
N CYS A 26 -5.63 65.26 -15.00
CA CYS A 26 -5.39 64.18 -14.02
C CYS A 26 -3.97 63.60 -14.13
N ALA A 27 -3.44 63.49 -15.35
CA ALA A 27 -2.07 63.05 -15.60
C ALA A 27 -1.03 64.04 -15.05
N GLU A 28 -1.30 65.35 -15.07
CA GLU A 28 -0.46 66.37 -14.45
C GLU A 28 -0.47 66.28 -12.92
N ILE A 29 -1.63 66.03 -12.31
CA ILE A 29 -1.76 65.81 -10.85
C ILE A 29 -0.93 64.60 -10.41
N LEU A 30 -1.01 63.48 -11.15
CA LEU A 30 -0.23 62.27 -10.87
C LEU A 30 1.28 62.50 -10.97
N ARG A 31 1.76 63.19 -12.02
CA ARG A 31 3.18 63.50 -12.18
C ARG A 31 3.71 64.45 -11.10
N ARG A 32 2.87 65.37 -10.62
CA ARG A 32 3.26 66.32 -9.56
C ARG A 32 3.32 65.67 -8.18
N GLU A 33 2.34 64.83 -7.87
CA GLU A 33 2.21 64.22 -6.55
C GLU A 33 3.05 62.95 -6.38
N PHE A 34 3.40 62.27 -7.48
CA PHE A 34 4.21 61.05 -7.48
C PHE A 34 5.30 61.10 -8.58
N PRO A 35 6.41 61.81 -8.35
CA PRO A 35 7.48 61.98 -9.34
C PRO A 35 8.34 60.71 -9.57
N GLN A 36 8.20 59.68 -8.72
CA GLN A 36 8.96 58.42 -8.79
C GLN A 36 8.18 57.27 -9.45
N LEU A 37 7.04 57.57 -10.07
CA LEU A 37 6.16 56.55 -10.64
C LEU A 37 6.76 55.97 -11.94
N ASP A 38 6.93 54.65 -11.98
CA ASP A 38 7.46 53.93 -13.16
C ASP A 38 6.55 54.12 -14.39
N GLY A 39 7.15 54.19 -15.58
CA GLY A 39 6.42 54.50 -16.82
C GLY A 39 5.27 53.54 -17.14
N GLU A 40 5.45 52.24 -16.89
CA GLU A 40 4.39 51.24 -17.10
C GLU A 40 3.22 51.39 -16.12
N MET A 41 3.52 51.75 -14.87
CA MET A 41 2.51 51.99 -13.84
C MET A 41 1.77 53.29 -14.09
N PHE A 42 2.47 54.31 -14.59
CA PHE A 42 1.88 55.57 -15.00
C PHE A 42 0.90 55.38 -16.16
N ASP A 43 1.29 54.60 -17.17
CA ASP A 43 0.43 54.27 -18.32
C ASP A 43 -0.78 53.42 -17.90
N TYR A 44 -0.60 52.52 -16.92
CA TYR A 44 -1.71 51.76 -16.35
C TYR A 44 -2.72 52.66 -15.62
N VAL A 45 -2.25 53.50 -14.70
CA VAL A 45 -3.13 54.38 -13.91
C VAL A 45 -3.83 55.41 -14.79
N THR A 46 -3.13 56.01 -15.74
CA THR A 46 -3.74 56.94 -16.71
C THR A 46 -4.69 56.21 -17.66
N GLY A 47 -4.40 54.97 -18.05
CA GLY A 47 -5.30 54.11 -18.80
C GLY A 47 -6.61 53.83 -18.05
N VAL A 48 -6.53 53.50 -16.75
CA VAL A 48 -7.71 53.27 -15.89
C VAL A 48 -8.55 54.54 -15.76
N LEU A 49 -7.92 55.70 -15.56
CA LEU A 49 -8.62 56.99 -15.49
C LEU A 49 -9.28 57.39 -16.82
N HIS A 50 -8.65 57.04 -17.95
CA HIS A 50 -9.19 57.32 -19.28
C HIS A 50 -10.34 56.38 -19.66
N SER A 51 -10.26 55.10 -19.29
CA SER A 51 -11.32 54.13 -19.59
C SER A 51 -12.50 54.19 -18.62
N GLY A 52 -12.26 54.61 -17.37
CA GLY A 52 -13.23 54.55 -16.28
C GLY A 52 -13.88 55.89 -15.94
N SER A 53 -13.69 56.95 -16.72
CA SER A 53 -14.19 58.30 -16.38
C SER A 53 -15.72 58.38 -16.20
N SER A 54 -16.48 57.45 -16.77
CA SER A 54 -17.93 57.30 -16.61
C SER A 54 -18.36 56.29 -15.55
N ASP A 55 -17.41 55.51 -15.02
CA ASP A 55 -17.68 54.29 -14.23
C ASP A 55 -17.40 54.50 -12.73
N PHE A 56 -16.74 55.60 -12.36
CA PHE A 56 -16.51 55.97 -10.96
C PHE A 56 -17.68 56.83 -10.45
N GLU A 57 -18.57 56.25 -9.65
CA GLU A 57 -19.72 56.96 -9.04
C GLU A 57 -19.33 57.64 -7.71
N SER A 58 -18.26 57.17 -7.05
CA SER A 58 -17.75 57.71 -5.80
C SER A 58 -16.21 57.79 -5.75
N VAL A 59 -15.70 58.57 -4.79
CA VAL A 59 -14.25 58.66 -4.51
C VAL A 59 -13.69 57.32 -4.03
N ASP A 60 -14.51 56.52 -3.33
CA ASP A 60 -14.12 55.21 -2.82
C ASP A 60 -13.90 54.21 -3.97
N ASP A 61 -14.68 54.27 -5.04
CA ASP A 61 -14.49 53.41 -6.22
C ASP A 61 -13.16 53.71 -6.94
N LEU A 62 -12.77 54.99 -6.98
CA LEU A 62 -11.49 55.40 -7.56
C LEU A 62 -10.32 54.98 -6.68
N PHE A 63 -10.49 55.05 -5.36
CA PHE A 63 -9.50 54.60 -4.39
C PHE A 63 -9.34 53.07 -4.41
N GLU A 64 -10.41 52.29 -4.56
CA GLU A 64 -10.30 50.83 -4.71
C GLU A 64 -9.58 50.43 -6.01
N ALA A 65 -9.77 51.19 -7.10
CA ALA A 65 -9.17 50.86 -8.38
C ALA A 65 -7.67 51.17 -8.48
N VAL A 66 -7.23 52.25 -7.82
CA VAL A 66 -5.88 52.81 -8.03
C VAL A 66 -5.13 53.08 -6.70
N GLY A 67 -5.83 53.14 -5.57
CA GLY A 67 -5.29 53.56 -4.28
C GLY A 67 -4.22 52.64 -3.71
N GLU A 68 -4.41 51.32 -3.75
CA GLU A 68 -3.41 50.33 -3.30
C GLU A 68 -2.10 50.46 -4.08
N LEU A 69 -2.22 50.74 -5.38
CA LEU A 69 -1.10 50.89 -6.29
C LEU A 69 -0.35 52.22 -6.06
N LEU A 70 -1.07 53.28 -5.67
CA LEU A 70 -0.48 54.56 -5.27
C LEU A 70 0.14 54.51 -3.86
N GLN A 71 -0.40 53.70 -2.95
CA GLN A 71 0.18 53.41 -1.63
C GLN A 71 1.52 52.70 -1.77
N ASP A 72 1.59 51.67 -2.61
CA ASP A 72 2.82 50.90 -2.85
C ASP A 72 3.96 51.76 -3.43
N VAL A 73 3.60 52.79 -4.23
CA VAL A 73 4.57 53.74 -4.80
C VAL A 73 4.98 54.81 -3.79
N SER A 74 4.13 55.16 -2.82
CA SER A 74 4.42 56.24 -1.85
C SER A 74 5.44 55.86 -0.77
N ARG A 75 5.72 54.55 -0.60
CA ARG A 75 6.75 53.95 0.29
C ARG A 75 7.07 54.78 1.54
N ASP A 76 6.03 55.09 2.32
CA ASP A 76 6.02 55.78 3.62
C ASP A 76 6.03 57.33 3.62
N SER A 77 5.72 58.01 2.51
CA SER A 77 5.67 59.49 2.45
C SER A 77 4.29 60.12 2.56
N LYS A 78 3.20 59.37 2.36
CA LYS A 78 1.81 59.84 2.36
C LYS A 78 0.91 58.78 3.00
N ASP A 79 0.07 59.19 3.96
CA ASP A 79 -0.86 58.30 4.66
C ASP A 79 -2.12 58.02 3.80
N ASP A 80 -2.92 57.03 4.18
CA ASP A 80 -4.17 56.65 3.49
C ASP A 80 -5.14 57.82 3.28
N GLU A 81 -5.20 58.74 4.25
CA GLU A 81 -6.04 59.94 4.14
C GLU A 81 -5.53 60.92 3.09
N ASP A 82 -4.21 61.03 2.91
CA ASP A 82 -3.60 61.89 1.89
C ASP A 82 -3.84 61.32 0.48
N ILE A 83 -3.76 59.99 0.34
CA ILE A 83 -4.02 59.31 -0.94
C ILE A 83 -5.49 59.43 -1.30
N ARG A 84 -6.40 59.29 -0.33
CA ARG A 84 -7.84 59.57 -0.54
C ARG A 84 -8.10 61.02 -0.92
N ALA A 85 -7.40 61.98 -0.33
CA ALA A 85 -7.52 63.39 -0.72
C ALA A 85 -7.02 63.66 -2.16
N ILE A 86 -5.98 62.96 -2.60
CA ILE A 86 -5.49 63.02 -3.98
C ILE A 86 -6.50 62.38 -4.95
N CYS A 87 -7.04 61.20 -4.61
CA CYS A 87 -8.13 60.56 -5.35
C CYS A 87 -9.36 61.46 -5.43
N GLN A 88 -9.72 62.17 -4.35
CA GLN A 88 -10.83 63.12 -4.33
C GLN A 88 -10.60 64.31 -5.27
N ARG A 89 -9.38 64.85 -5.33
CA ARG A 89 -9.04 65.91 -6.30
C ARG A 89 -9.15 65.42 -7.74
N MET A 90 -8.67 64.21 -8.02
CA MET A 90 -8.75 63.58 -9.34
C MET A 90 -10.20 63.29 -9.73
N PHE A 91 -11.02 62.82 -8.79
CA PHE A 91 -12.44 62.59 -8.97
C PHE A 91 -13.20 63.89 -9.31
N ASN A 92 -12.93 64.96 -8.57
CA ASN A 92 -13.54 66.27 -8.82
C ASN A 92 -13.12 66.87 -10.18
N THR A 93 -11.89 66.64 -10.63
CA THR A 93 -11.45 67.07 -11.97
C THR A 93 -12.09 66.26 -13.11
N LEU A 94 -12.48 65.01 -12.85
CA LEU A 94 -13.21 64.17 -13.81
C LEU A 94 -14.70 64.54 -13.89
N HIS A 95 -15.28 65.07 -12.80
CA HIS A 95 -16.72 65.36 -12.67
C HIS A 95 -17.09 66.86 -12.64
N ALA A 96 -16.20 67.75 -13.06
CA ALA A 96 -16.36 69.19 -12.91
C ALA A 96 -17.56 69.84 -13.67
N ASP A 97 -18.33 69.08 -14.45
CA ASP A 97 -19.53 69.56 -15.17
C ASP A 97 -20.86 68.90 -14.70
N SER A 98 -20.87 68.06 -13.66
CA SER A 98 -22.09 67.35 -13.22
C SER A 98 -22.89 68.05 -12.10
N GLU A 99 -22.72 69.35 -11.87
CA GLU A 99 -23.64 70.12 -11.03
C GLU A 99 -24.85 70.63 -11.84
N ASN A 100 -25.84 69.76 -12.06
CA ASN A 100 -27.20 70.18 -12.37
C ASN A 100 -28.22 69.16 -11.82
N PRO A 101 -28.97 69.47 -10.76
CA PRO A 101 -29.93 68.55 -10.18
C PRO A 101 -31.28 68.71 -10.88
N GLN A 102 -31.71 67.69 -11.65
CA GLN A 102 -33.11 67.31 -11.92
C GLN A 102 -33.22 66.56 -13.26
N ARG A 103 -33.49 65.25 -13.21
CA ARG A 103 -34.56 64.60 -14.01
C ARG A 103 -34.74 63.14 -13.61
N ASN A 104 -35.79 62.92 -12.82
CA ASN A 104 -36.51 61.66 -12.75
C ASN A 104 -37.11 61.33 -14.12
N SER A 105 -36.86 60.13 -14.63
CA SER A 105 -37.79 59.48 -15.56
C SER A 105 -37.82 57.98 -15.31
N GLN A 106 -38.86 57.56 -14.59
CA GLN A 106 -39.35 56.19 -14.52
C GLN A 106 -39.75 55.73 -15.93
N VAL A 107 -39.36 54.52 -16.32
CA VAL A 107 -40.03 53.75 -17.38
C VAL A 107 -40.33 52.36 -16.82
N LEU A 108 -41.62 52.02 -16.85
CA LEU A 108 -42.23 50.81 -16.31
C LEU A 108 -41.81 49.53 -17.07
N LEU A 109 -41.79 48.42 -16.33
CA LEU A 109 -41.66 47.03 -16.81
C LEU A 109 -43.03 46.47 -17.25
N ASP A 110 -43.05 45.74 -18.37
CA ASP A 110 -44.16 44.84 -18.74
C ASP A 110 -43.69 43.38 -18.93
N ALA A 111 -44.34 42.51 -18.14
CA ALA A 111 -44.58 41.05 -18.24
C ALA A 111 -43.43 40.00 -18.34
N PRO A 112 -43.54 38.85 -17.62
CA PRO A 112 -42.58 37.73 -17.67
C PRO A 112 -42.93 36.70 -18.77
N ILE A 113 -41.91 36.21 -19.50
CA ILE A 113 -42.08 35.18 -20.55
C ILE A 113 -41.92 33.77 -19.95
N GLN A 114 -42.97 32.94 -20.07
CA GLN A 114 -43.01 31.52 -19.69
C GLN A 114 -42.36 30.61 -20.75
N LEU A 115 -41.39 29.80 -20.32
CA LEU A 115 -40.51 28.95 -21.15
C LEU A 115 -41.08 27.55 -21.49
N SER A 116 -42.39 27.39 -21.67
CA SER A 116 -43.02 26.05 -21.81
C SER A 116 -43.46 25.68 -23.25
N LYS A 117 -42.85 26.24 -24.31
CA LYS A 117 -43.32 25.99 -25.70
C LYS A 117 -42.24 25.86 -26.79
N ILE A 118 -40.99 25.45 -26.49
CA ILE A 118 -39.97 25.24 -27.55
C ILE A 118 -39.23 23.89 -27.38
N THR A 119 -39.88 22.89 -26.80
CA THR A 119 -39.38 21.51 -26.81
C THR A 119 -40.55 20.58 -27.05
N ASP A 120 -40.97 20.50 -28.30
CA ASP A 120 -41.65 19.35 -28.89
C ASP A 120 -41.70 19.55 -30.40
N GLN A 121 -41.47 18.46 -31.14
CA GLN A 121 -41.41 18.33 -32.61
C GLN A 121 -40.01 18.53 -33.19
N TYR A 122 -39.23 17.45 -33.30
CA TYR A 122 -39.21 16.62 -34.51
C TYR A 122 -38.27 15.41 -34.32
N ASP A 123 -38.85 14.21 -34.28
CA ASP A 123 -38.22 12.96 -34.69
C ASP A 123 -39.28 12.09 -35.40
N SER A 124 -39.08 11.80 -36.70
CA SER A 124 -39.63 10.66 -37.46
C SER A 124 -39.46 10.90 -38.98
N GLY A 125 -38.93 9.93 -39.73
CA GLY A 125 -38.41 10.10 -41.10
C GLY A 125 -39.20 9.52 -42.28
N LEU A 126 -38.48 9.48 -43.42
CA LEU A 126 -38.64 8.77 -44.73
C LEU A 126 -39.77 9.20 -45.71
N ASP A 127 -39.40 9.72 -46.90
CA ASP A 127 -39.48 9.00 -48.20
C ASP A 127 -38.97 9.79 -49.45
N MET A 128 -38.75 9.05 -50.55
CA MET A 128 -37.97 9.30 -51.81
C MET A 128 -38.45 10.36 -52.87
N ALA A 129 -37.48 11.16 -53.39
CA ALA A 129 -37.18 11.67 -54.77
C ALA A 129 -38.27 12.12 -55.81
N PRO A 130 -37.94 12.83 -56.95
CA PRO A 130 -36.98 13.92 -57.26
C PRO A 130 -37.58 15.09 -58.12
N ARG A 131 -36.93 16.27 -58.22
CA ARG A 131 -36.70 17.10 -59.45
C ARG A 131 -36.39 18.60 -59.19
N LEU A 132 -35.26 19.06 -59.78
CA LEU A 132 -34.92 20.38 -60.39
C LEU A 132 -35.23 21.70 -59.62
N LEU A 133 -34.43 22.77 -59.61
CA LEU A 133 -33.08 23.17 -60.06
C LEU A 133 -32.90 24.66 -59.61
N LEU A 134 -31.68 25.02 -59.15
CA LEU A 134 -31.02 26.37 -59.19
C LEU A 134 -31.63 27.51 -58.32
N LYS A 135 -30.89 28.32 -57.53
CA LYS A 135 -29.50 28.83 -57.67
C LYS A 135 -28.99 29.46 -56.34
N ARG A 136 -27.71 29.16 -56.05
CA ARG A 136 -26.61 29.97 -55.45
C ARG A 136 -26.79 30.60 -54.06
N ASP A 137 -25.91 30.20 -53.12
CA ASP A 137 -24.77 31.03 -52.70
C ASP A 137 -23.63 30.27 -51.99
N GLN A 138 -22.52 30.97 -51.77
CA GLN A 138 -21.12 30.54 -51.82
C GLN A 138 -20.56 29.80 -50.58
N THR A 139 -19.92 28.66 -50.89
CA THR A 139 -18.68 28.08 -50.37
C THR A 139 -18.10 28.50 -49.00
N SER A 140 -18.26 27.62 -48.02
CA SER A 140 -17.17 27.17 -47.12
C SER A 140 -17.22 25.65 -46.98
N MET A 141 -16.77 24.92 -48.00
CA MET A 141 -16.78 23.45 -47.95
C MET A 141 -15.57 22.91 -47.19
N VAL A 142 -15.84 22.42 -45.99
CA VAL A 142 -15.03 21.36 -45.38
C VAL A 142 -15.11 20.13 -46.31
N ASN A 143 -13.96 19.60 -46.71
CA ASN A 143 -13.88 18.44 -47.60
C ASN A 143 -14.55 17.22 -46.94
N VAL A 144 -15.83 16.97 -47.27
CA VAL A 144 -16.68 15.91 -46.71
C VAL A 144 -15.99 14.54 -46.75
N LYS A 145 -15.24 14.25 -47.82
CA LYS A 145 -14.46 13.01 -47.97
C LYS A 145 -13.32 12.84 -46.94
N LYS A 146 -12.72 13.93 -46.46
CA LYS A 146 -11.69 13.86 -45.40
C LYS A 146 -12.31 13.63 -44.03
N LEU A 147 -13.51 14.18 -43.82
CA LEU A 147 -14.26 14.04 -42.57
C LEU A 147 -14.83 12.62 -42.42
N GLU A 148 -15.43 12.08 -43.47
CA GLU A 148 -15.86 10.67 -43.51
C GLU A 148 -14.70 9.70 -43.30
N LYS A 149 -13.52 9.98 -43.87
CA LYS A 149 -12.33 9.14 -43.68
C LYS A 149 -11.77 9.21 -42.26
N ALA A 150 -11.93 10.36 -41.58
CA ALA A 150 -11.56 10.52 -40.18
C ALA A 150 -12.56 9.82 -39.24
N GLU A 151 -13.85 9.95 -39.51
CA GLU A 151 -14.92 9.28 -38.76
C GLU A 151 -14.87 7.75 -38.94
N ALA A 152 -14.62 7.27 -40.16
CA ALA A 152 -14.44 5.83 -40.41
C ALA A 152 -13.21 5.26 -39.68
N ARG A 153 -12.13 6.04 -39.54
CA ARG A 153 -10.95 5.65 -38.75
C ARG A 153 -11.24 5.65 -37.25
N LEU A 154 -12.07 6.57 -36.75
CA LEU A 154 -12.50 6.60 -35.35
C LEU A 154 -13.44 5.45 -35.02
N LYS A 155 -14.42 5.18 -35.89
CA LYS A 155 -15.31 4.00 -35.79
C LYS A 155 -14.54 2.69 -35.86
N ALA A 156 -13.57 2.57 -36.77
CA ALA A 156 -12.72 1.38 -36.83
C ALA A 156 -11.87 1.19 -35.56
N LYS A 157 -11.41 2.29 -34.92
CA LYS A 157 -10.71 2.22 -33.63
C LYS A 157 -11.64 1.90 -32.46
N GLN A 158 -12.89 2.38 -32.47
CA GLN A 158 -13.90 2.05 -31.46
C GLN A 158 -14.35 0.60 -31.57
N ASN A 159 -14.60 0.09 -32.78
CA ASN A 159 -14.97 -1.31 -33.00
C ASN A 159 -13.82 -2.24 -32.61
N LYS A 160 -12.56 -1.88 -32.90
CA LYS A 160 -11.39 -2.66 -32.47
C LYS A 160 -11.14 -2.63 -30.95
N LYS A 161 -11.75 -1.67 -30.23
CA LYS A 161 -11.81 -1.68 -28.76
C LYS A 161 -12.98 -2.55 -28.26
N GLN A 162 -14.15 -2.48 -28.90
CA GLN A 162 -15.31 -3.30 -28.54
C GLN A 162 -15.11 -4.81 -28.83
N ASP A 163 -14.41 -5.16 -29.91
CA ASP A 163 -14.03 -6.56 -30.23
C ASP A 163 -12.98 -7.13 -29.26
N ARG A 164 -12.32 -6.27 -28.47
CA ARG A 164 -11.42 -6.70 -27.38
C ARG A 164 -12.16 -7.00 -26.08
N ASP A 165 -13.38 -6.49 -25.93
CA ASP A 165 -14.17 -6.56 -24.69
C ASP A 165 -15.29 -7.61 -24.76
N THR A 166 -15.37 -8.42 -25.82
CA THR A 166 -16.39 -9.48 -25.98
C THR A 166 -15.75 -10.86 -26.24
N VAL A 167 -15.27 -11.49 -25.17
CA VAL A 167 -15.09 -12.95 -25.13
C VAL A 167 -16.26 -13.52 -24.31
N PRO A 168 -17.01 -14.52 -24.81
CA PRO A 168 -18.19 -15.04 -24.14
C PRO A 168 -17.80 -15.87 -22.90
N SER A 169 -18.43 -15.56 -21.78
CA SER A 169 -18.38 -16.34 -20.54
C SER A 169 -19.29 -17.56 -20.64
N SER A 170 -18.72 -18.74 -20.81
CA SER A 170 -19.32 -19.99 -20.31
C SER A 170 -18.30 -21.12 -20.37
N ASN A 171 -17.73 -21.44 -19.21
CA ASN A 171 -17.37 -22.81 -18.81
C ASN A 171 -17.01 -22.85 -17.31
N PRO A 172 -17.19 -24.01 -16.64
CA PRO A 172 -17.39 -24.10 -15.20
C PRO A 172 -16.12 -23.81 -14.42
N LEU A 173 -16.30 -23.40 -13.15
CA LEU A 173 -15.30 -23.12 -12.12
C LEU A 173 -14.02 -23.98 -12.24
N VAL A 174 -13.06 -23.50 -13.04
CA VAL A 174 -11.66 -23.91 -12.95
C VAL A 174 -11.04 -22.95 -11.95
N ILE A 175 -10.42 -23.53 -10.92
CA ILE A 175 -9.69 -22.85 -9.86
C ILE A 175 -8.73 -21.84 -10.53
N GLY A 176 -8.96 -20.55 -10.30
CA GLY A 176 -8.38 -19.47 -11.10
C GLY A 176 -6.85 -19.47 -11.07
N GLU A 177 -6.23 -19.67 -12.23
CA GLU A 177 -4.80 -19.43 -12.43
C GLU A 177 -4.56 -17.92 -12.66
N ALA A 178 -3.45 -17.40 -12.14
CA ALA A 178 -3.05 -16.01 -12.36
C ALA A 178 -2.54 -15.83 -13.80
N CYS A 179 -2.93 -14.73 -14.46
CA CYS A 179 -2.49 -14.42 -15.82
C CYS A 179 -1.60 -13.17 -15.81
N ALA A 180 -0.48 -13.25 -16.54
CA ALA A 180 0.37 -12.10 -16.85
C ALA A 180 0.17 -11.67 -18.30
N SER A 181 0.08 -10.36 -18.55
CA SER A 181 0.31 -9.83 -19.88
C SER A 181 1.45 -8.84 -19.87
N GLN A 182 2.42 -9.03 -20.76
CA GLN A 182 3.57 -8.15 -20.91
C GLN A 182 3.73 -7.74 -22.38
N ALA A 183 3.86 -6.44 -22.64
CA ALA A 183 4.11 -5.94 -23.99
C ALA A 183 5.59 -6.15 -24.38
N ALA A 184 5.84 -6.93 -25.42
CA ALA A 184 7.21 -7.21 -25.87
C ALA A 184 7.88 -6.00 -26.53
N SER A 185 8.96 -5.48 -25.94
CA SER A 185 9.85 -4.55 -26.63
C SER A 185 10.74 -5.30 -27.63
N LYS A 186 10.58 -5.01 -28.93
CA LYS A 186 11.35 -5.65 -30.03
C LYS A 186 12.87 -5.44 -29.94
N LYS A 187 13.31 -4.49 -29.11
CA LYS A 187 14.73 -4.13 -28.93
C LYS A 187 15.44 -5.09 -27.99
N GLU A 188 14.80 -5.52 -26.90
CA GLU A 188 15.36 -6.46 -25.93
C GLU A 188 15.47 -7.88 -26.49
N THR A 189 14.47 -8.31 -27.27
CA THR A 189 14.48 -9.64 -27.88
C THR A 189 15.67 -9.84 -28.82
N ARG A 190 16.13 -8.76 -29.49
CA ARG A 190 17.32 -8.77 -30.37
C ARG A 190 18.64 -8.75 -29.59
N LEU A 191 18.67 -8.14 -28.41
CA LEU A 191 19.86 -8.08 -27.55
C LEU A 191 20.14 -9.43 -26.90
N GLU A 192 19.10 -10.15 -26.47
CA GLU A 192 19.24 -11.52 -25.96
C GLU A 192 19.72 -12.50 -27.04
N THR A 193 19.25 -12.35 -28.30
CA THR A 193 19.74 -13.19 -29.41
C THR A 193 21.20 -12.91 -29.78
N SER A 194 21.71 -11.72 -29.48
CA SER A 194 23.08 -11.31 -29.83
C SER A 194 24.14 -11.80 -28.84
N GLY A 195 23.75 -12.33 -27.66
CA GLY A 195 24.65 -12.98 -26.69
C GLY A 195 25.80 -12.12 -26.11
N LYS A 196 25.85 -10.81 -26.41
CA LYS A 196 27.04 -9.98 -26.16
C LYS A 196 27.07 -9.29 -24.78
N ASN A 197 25.97 -9.27 -24.02
CA ASN A 197 25.93 -8.76 -22.65
C ASN A 197 24.93 -9.58 -21.82
N LYS A 198 25.42 -10.57 -21.06
CA LYS A 198 24.61 -11.29 -20.07
C LYS A 198 24.57 -10.47 -18.77
N SER A 199 23.68 -9.48 -18.69
CA SER A 199 23.42 -8.82 -17.41
C SER A 199 22.69 -9.79 -16.46
N TYR A 200 23.05 -9.77 -15.18
CA TYR A 200 22.30 -10.47 -14.13
C TYR A 200 21.18 -9.61 -13.52
N ASP A 201 21.00 -8.38 -14.02
CA ASP A 201 19.87 -7.51 -13.67
C ASP A 201 18.57 -8.05 -14.29
N VAL A 202 17.50 -8.10 -13.51
CA VAL A 202 16.15 -8.45 -13.96
C VAL A 202 15.35 -7.17 -14.17
N ARG A 203 14.90 -6.94 -15.41
CA ARG A 203 14.06 -5.79 -15.77
C ARG A 203 12.79 -6.28 -16.43
N ILE A 204 11.67 -5.93 -15.84
CA ILE A 204 10.33 -6.32 -16.31
C ILE A 204 9.53 -5.04 -16.43
N GLU A 205 9.39 -4.54 -17.66
CA GLU A 205 8.68 -3.30 -17.95
C GLU A 205 7.23 -3.57 -18.36
N ASN A 206 6.34 -2.66 -17.97
CA ASN A 206 4.95 -2.53 -18.38
C ASN A 206 4.19 -3.87 -18.44
N PHE A 207 4.13 -4.55 -17.30
CA PHE A 207 3.38 -5.80 -17.15
C PHE A 207 2.10 -5.59 -16.33
N ASP A 208 1.07 -6.32 -16.72
CA ASP A 208 -0.20 -6.41 -16.00
C ASP A 208 -0.33 -7.80 -15.38
N VAL A 209 -0.90 -7.85 -14.18
CA VAL A 209 -1.20 -9.11 -13.49
C VAL A 209 -2.66 -9.12 -13.09
N SER A 210 -3.37 -10.19 -13.44
CA SER A 210 -4.74 -10.44 -13.02
C SER A 210 -4.90 -11.84 -12.42
N PHE A 211 -5.83 -11.96 -11.47
CA PHE A 211 -6.22 -13.24 -10.87
C PHE A 211 -7.74 -13.39 -10.99
N GLY A 212 -8.17 -14.28 -11.89
CA GLY A 212 -9.58 -14.36 -12.29
C GLY A 212 -10.07 -13.01 -12.83
N GLU A 213 -11.14 -12.48 -12.25
CA GLU A 213 -11.72 -11.18 -12.61
C GLU A 213 -11.01 -9.98 -11.95
N ARG A 214 -10.15 -10.20 -10.96
CA ARG A 214 -9.49 -9.13 -10.20
C ARG A 214 -8.18 -8.74 -10.84
N VAL A 215 -8.04 -7.46 -11.19
CA VAL A 215 -6.77 -6.88 -11.63
C VAL A 215 -5.92 -6.55 -10.40
N LEU A 216 -4.73 -7.15 -10.34
CA LEU A 216 -3.78 -6.99 -9.22
C LEU A 216 -2.76 -5.89 -9.52
N LEU A 217 -2.22 -5.86 -10.75
CA LEU A 217 -1.25 -4.87 -11.20
C LEU A 217 -1.60 -4.35 -12.60
N THR A 218 -1.37 -3.06 -12.81
CA THR A 218 -1.57 -2.38 -14.10
C THR A 218 -0.34 -1.56 -14.48
N GLY A 219 0.26 -1.85 -15.63
CA GLY A 219 1.41 -1.17 -16.20
C GLY A 219 2.56 -1.04 -15.21
N ALA A 220 2.85 -2.11 -14.46
CA ALA A 220 3.87 -2.08 -13.43
C ALA A 220 5.27 -2.28 -14.04
N ASP A 221 6.27 -1.64 -13.43
CA ASP A 221 7.68 -1.78 -13.79
C ASP A 221 8.44 -2.37 -12.59
N LEU A 222 9.25 -3.41 -12.83
CA LEU A 222 10.04 -4.07 -11.80
C LEU A 222 11.51 -4.16 -12.26
N ASN A 223 12.39 -3.50 -11.51
CA ASN A 223 13.82 -3.46 -11.78
C ASN A 223 14.60 -4.00 -10.56
N LEU A 224 15.18 -5.18 -10.72
CA LEU A 224 16.02 -5.83 -9.72
C LEU A 224 17.47 -5.84 -10.22
N ALA A 225 18.35 -5.09 -9.55
CA ALA A 225 19.78 -5.11 -9.85
C ALA A 225 20.46 -6.29 -9.15
N TYR A 226 21.53 -6.80 -9.76
CA TYR A 226 22.29 -7.90 -9.18
C TYR A 226 22.93 -7.53 -7.82
N GLY A 227 22.85 -8.44 -6.84
CA GLY A 227 23.46 -8.28 -5.51
C GLY A 227 22.72 -7.34 -4.56
N ARG A 228 21.50 -6.90 -4.93
CA ARG A 228 20.62 -6.10 -4.06
C ARG A 228 19.59 -6.95 -3.35
N ARG A 229 19.09 -6.44 -2.22
CA ARG A 229 18.12 -7.12 -1.36
C ARG A 229 16.84 -6.29 -1.33
N TYR A 230 15.80 -6.81 -1.96
CA TYR A 230 14.53 -6.15 -2.13
C TYR A 230 13.51 -6.66 -1.13
N GLY A 231 12.87 -5.77 -0.37
CA GLY A 231 11.72 -6.07 0.47
C GLY A 231 10.41 -5.71 -0.25
N LEU A 232 9.54 -6.68 -0.52
CA LEU A 232 8.22 -6.45 -1.11
C LEU A 232 7.15 -6.30 -0.02
N VAL A 233 6.61 -5.09 0.10
CA VAL A 233 5.65 -4.72 1.16
C VAL A 233 4.32 -4.30 0.54
N GLY A 234 3.21 -4.73 1.16
CA GLY A 234 1.86 -4.38 0.74
C GLY A 234 0.81 -5.12 1.58
N ARG A 235 -0.44 -4.65 1.50
CA ARG A 235 -1.60 -5.25 2.20
C ARG A 235 -1.90 -6.66 1.67
N ASN A 236 -2.52 -7.48 2.51
CA ASN A 236 -2.85 -8.86 2.20
C ASN A 236 -3.97 -8.92 1.16
N GLY A 237 -3.78 -9.79 0.18
CA GLY A 237 -4.69 -9.93 -0.95
C GLY A 237 -4.44 -8.98 -2.13
N LEU A 238 -3.38 -8.18 -2.11
CA LEU A 238 -2.95 -7.38 -3.28
C LEU A 238 -2.17 -8.20 -4.33
N GLY A 239 -1.76 -9.43 -4.01
CA GLY A 239 -1.10 -10.33 -4.96
C GLY A 239 0.43 -10.48 -4.82
N LYS A 240 1.01 -10.21 -3.64
CA LYS A 240 2.46 -10.39 -3.37
C LYS A 240 2.95 -11.80 -3.71
N THR A 241 2.34 -12.82 -3.11
CA THR A 241 2.62 -14.24 -3.40
C THR A 241 2.37 -14.57 -4.87
N THR A 242 1.30 -14.03 -5.47
CA THR A 242 0.99 -14.23 -6.89
C THR A 242 2.10 -13.68 -7.78
N LEU A 243 2.64 -12.50 -7.47
CA LEU A 243 3.76 -11.92 -8.19
C LEU A 243 5.01 -12.81 -8.09
N LEU A 244 5.34 -13.31 -6.88
CA LEU A 244 6.46 -14.23 -6.69
C LEU A 244 6.29 -15.53 -7.50
N LYS A 245 5.10 -16.13 -7.48
CA LYS A 245 4.77 -17.31 -8.31
C LYS A 245 4.97 -17.06 -9.80
N MET A 246 4.63 -15.87 -10.26
CA MET A 246 4.74 -15.50 -11.68
C MET A 246 6.20 -15.29 -12.11
N ILE A 247 7.02 -14.72 -11.22
CA ILE A 247 8.47 -14.62 -11.39
C ILE A 247 9.09 -16.02 -11.38
N ALA A 248 8.72 -16.88 -10.42
CA ALA A 248 9.23 -18.24 -10.27
C ALA A 248 8.89 -19.14 -11.46
N SER A 249 7.64 -19.09 -11.94
CA SER A 249 7.17 -19.84 -13.11
C SER A 249 7.67 -19.29 -14.44
N ARG A 250 8.42 -18.17 -14.43
CA ARG A 250 8.89 -17.46 -15.63
C ARG A 250 7.75 -17.06 -16.59
N SER A 251 6.54 -16.84 -16.05
CA SER A 251 5.43 -16.27 -16.82
C SER A 251 5.69 -14.80 -17.14
N LEU A 252 6.40 -14.09 -16.25
CA LEU A 252 7.08 -12.84 -16.56
C LEU A 252 8.43 -13.14 -17.22
N ARG A 253 8.80 -12.33 -18.23
CA ARG A 253 10.04 -12.55 -18.99
C ARG A 253 11.25 -12.26 -18.11
N ILE A 254 12.01 -13.30 -17.79
CA ILE A 254 13.26 -13.22 -17.06
C ILE A 254 14.33 -13.94 -17.90
N PRO A 255 15.56 -13.40 -18.00
CA PRO A 255 16.63 -14.03 -18.77
C PRO A 255 16.89 -15.47 -18.33
N ALA A 256 17.01 -16.39 -19.30
CA ALA A 256 17.06 -17.83 -19.03
C ALA A 256 18.30 -18.27 -18.23
N HIS A 257 19.39 -17.50 -18.31
CA HIS A 257 20.65 -17.77 -17.59
C HIS A 257 20.60 -17.44 -16.10
N ILE A 258 19.56 -16.73 -15.63
CA ILE A 258 19.38 -16.41 -14.20
C ILE A 258 18.70 -17.61 -13.52
N SER A 259 19.38 -18.19 -12.54
CA SER A 259 18.79 -19.22 -11.68
C SER A 259 17.84 -18.58 -10.67
N ILE A 260 16.59 -19.05 -10.63
CA ILE A 260 15.55 -18.54 -9.74
C ILE A 260 15.13 -19.67 -8.83
N LEU A 261 15.04 -19.40 -7.53
CA LEU A 261 14.47 -20.33 -6.57
C LEU A 261 13.42 -19.63 -5.72
N HIS A 262 12.24 -20.24 -5.63
CA HIS A 262 11.13 -19.75 -4.85
C HIS A 262 10.80 -20.70 -3.71
N VAL A 263 10.82 -20.19 -2.49
CA VAL A 263 10.44 -20.93 -1.29
C VAL A 263 8.99 -20.60 -0.97
N GLU A 264 8.08 -21.41 -1.50
CA GLU A 264 6.63 -21.26 -1.25
C GLU A 264 6.01 -22.47 -0.54
N GLN A 265 6.56 -23.66 -0.79
CA GLN A 265 5.94 -24.92 -0.39
C GLN A 265 6.82 -25.68 0.60
N GLU A 266 6.16 -26.39 1.50
CA GLU A 266 6.79 -27.37 2.37
C GLU A 266 7.42 -28.49 1.54
N VAL A 267 8.57 -28.99 1.98
CA VAL A 267 9.16 -30.20 1.39
C VAL A 267 8.20 -31.38 1.64
N VAL A 268 7.97 -32.20 0.61
CA VAL A 268 7.18 -33.43 0.76
C VAL A 268 7.85 -34.33 1.80
N GLY A 269 7.04 -34.88 2.70
CA GLY A 269 7.53 -35.82 3.71
C GLY A 269 7.88 -37.15 3.06
N ASP A 270 9.18 -37.40 2.90
CA ASP A 270 9.77 -38.61 2.35
C ASP A 270 10.66 -39.33 3.39
N ASP A 271 11.14 -40.53 3.05
CA ASP A 271 12.05 -41.30 3.93
C ASP A 271 13.49 -40.77 3.89
N THR A 272 13.75 -39.70 3.14
CA THR A 272 15.04 -39.03 3.07
C THR A 272 15.39 -38.38 4.40
N LEU A 273 16.67 -38.44 4.79
CA LEU A 273 17.18 -37.73 5.96
C LEU A 273 17.16 -36.22 5.72
N ALA A 274 16.93 -35.42 6.78
CA ALA A 274 16.90 -33.95 6.67
C ALA A 274 18.18 -33.38 6.04
N LEU A 275 19.35 -33.82 6.53
CA LEU A 275 20.64 -33.38 5.99
C LEU A 275 20.81 -33.76 4.52
N GLN A 276 20.37 -34.96 4.15
CA GLN A 276 20.48 -35.45 2.79
C GLN A 276 19.55 -34.68 1.83
N SER A 277 18.33 -34.36 2.27
CA SER A 277 17.38 -33.57 1.48
C SER A 277 17.92 -32.18 1.12
N VAL A 278 18.72 -31.55 1.99
CA VAL A 278 19.42 -30.28 1.70
C VAL A 278 20.51 -30.48 0.65
N LEU A 279 21.27 -31.56 0.80
CA LEU A 279 22.37 -31.90 -0.09
C LEU A 279 21.92 -32.31 -1.51
N GLU A 280 20.73 -32.89 -1.64
CA GLU A 280 20.10 -33.28 -2.91
C GLU A 280 19.61 -32.08 -3.74
N CYS A 281 19.56 -30.87 -3.17
CA CYS A 281 19.28 -29.65 -3.95
C CYS A 281 20.35 -29.38 -5.00
N ASP A 282 21.60 -29.71 -4.68
CA ASP A 282 22.70 -29.54 -5.62
C ASP A 282 22.73 -30.74 -6.56
N THR A 283 21.85 -30.68 -7.56
CA THR A 283 21.75 -31.70 -8.61
C THR A 283 23.08 -31.91 -9.34
N THR A 284 23.92 -30.88 -9.45
CA THR A 284 25.22 -31.00 -10.12
C THR A 284 26.16 -31.86 -9.29
N ARG A 285 26.29 -31.58 -7.99
CA ARG A 285 27.08 -32.39 -7.07
C ARG A 285 26.56 -33.82 -6.98
N GLU A 286 25.24 -34.00 -6.88
CA GLU A 286 24.65 -35.33 -6.75
C GLU A 286 24.84 -36.19 -8.01
N ASN A 287 24.70 -35.58 -9.20
CA ASN A 287 24.97 -36.27 -10.46
C ASN A 287 26.46 -36.67 -10.59
N LEU A 288 27.37 -35.78 -10.21
CA LEU A 288 28.81 -36.07 -10.21
C LEU A 288 29.17 -37.20 -9.24
N LEU A 289 28.58 -37.23 -8.04
CA LEU A 289 28.79 -38.31 -7.07
C LEU A 289 28.18 -39.65 -7.51
N LYS A 290 27.06 -39.62 -8.25
CA LYS A 290 26.47 -40.83 -8.87
C LYS A 290 27.38 -41.35 -9.99
N GLU A 291 27.81 -40.47 -10.89
CA GLU A 291 28.73 -40.80 -11.99
C GLU A 291 30.07 -41.33 -11.44
N GLU A 292 30.61 -40.73 -10.37
CA GLU A 292 31.81 -41.20 -9.67
C GLU A 292 31.64 -42.63 -9.15
N LYS A 293 30.53 -42.92 -8.45
CA LYS A 293 30.27 -44.27 -7.91
C LYS A 293 30.12 -45.30 -9.02
N GLU A 294 29.39 -44.98 -10.09
CA GLU A 294 29.20 -45.87 -11.23
C GLU A 294 30.53 -46.19 -11.92
N LEU A 295 31.32 -45.17 -12.26
CA LEU A 295 32.63 -45.36 -12.90
C LEU A 295 33.61 -46.08 -11.96
N THR A 296 33.59 -45.77 -10.66
CA THR A 296 34.42 -46.48 -9.68
C THR A 296 34.06 -47.97 -9.65
N THR A 297 32.77 -48.34 -9.64
CA THR A 297 32.38 -49.75 -9.71
C THR A 297 32.78 -50.43 -11.01
N GLN A 298 32.74 -49.72 -12.14
CA GLN A 298 33.14 -50.24 -13.46
C GLN A 298 34.65 -50.51 -13.52
N VAL A 299 35.46 -49.57 -13.03
CA VAL A 299 36.92 -49.72 -12.90
C VAL A 299 37.28 -50.89 -11.98
N HIS A 300 36.63 -51.02 -10.82
CA HIS A 300 36.86 -52.13 -9.89
C HIS A 300 36.41 -53.50 -10.47
N SER A 301 35.41 -53.50 -11.36
CA SER A 301 34.95 -54.72 -12.05
C SER A 301 35.85 -55.18 -13.21
N GLY A 302 36.96 -54.47 -13.48
CA GLY A 302 37.93 -54.82 -14.50
C GLY A 302 37.47 -54.56 -15.95
N ARG A 303 36.39 -53.79 -16.14
CA ARG A 303 35.86 -53.40 -17.45
C ARG A 303 36.38 -52.05 -17.95
N GLY A 304 37.16 -51.33 -17.14
CA GLY A 304 37.61 -49.99 -17.48
C GLY A 304 38.68 -49.98 -18.57
N GLU A 305 38.30 -49.51 -19.76
CA GLU A 305 39.25 -48.96 -20.72
C GLU A 305 39.78 -47.61 -20.18
N GLY A 306 40.99 -47.19 -20.57
CA GLY A 306 41.65 -45.99 -20.01
C GLY A 306 40.88 -44.65 -20.14
N THR A 307 39.76 -44.64 -20.86
CA THR A 307 38.81 -43.54 -20.99
C THR A 307 38.03 -43.26 -19.70
N GLU A 308 37.67 -44.28 -18.91
CA GLU A 308 36.93 -44.11 -17.65
C GLU A 308 37.80 -43.41 -16.58
N GLY A 309 39.10 -43.71 -16.55
CA GLY A 309 40.05 -43.05 -15.64
C GLY A 309 40.24 -41.56 -15.93
N ALA A 310 40.25 -41.16 -17.21
CA ALA A 310 40.30 -39.74 -17.60
C ALA A 310 39.03 -38.99 -17.16
N ARG A 311 37.86 -39.63 -17.32
CA ARG A 311 36.57 -39.07 -16.90
C ARG A 311 36.48 -38.93 -15.38
N LEU A 312 36.94 -39.92 -14.62
CA LEU A 312 37.04 -39.84 -13.16
C LEU A 312 37.91 -38.67 -12.71
N SER A 313 39.05 -38.42 -13.38
CA SER A 313 39.90 -37.26 -13.07
C SER A 313 39.20 -35.93 -13.32
N GLU A 314 38.40 -35.80 -14.39
CA GLU A 314 37.58 -34.60 -14.64
C GLU A 314 36.51 -34.41 -13.55
N ILE A 315 35.87 -35.51 -13.11
CA ILE A 315 34.86 -35.48 -12.06
C ILE A 315 35.49 -35.05 -10.73
N TYR A 316 36.65 -35.60 -10.36
CA TYR A 316 37.36 -35.18 -9.15
C TYR A 316 37.73 -33.69 -9.18
N ALA A 317 38.21 -33.18 -10.31
CA ALA A 317 38.50 -31.75 -10.46
C ALA A 317 37.24 -30.88 -10.29
N ARG A 318 36.09 -31.30 -10.83
CA ARG A 318 34.81 -30.60 -10.65
C ARG A 318 34.27 -30.70 -9.22
N LEU A 319 34.39 -31.86 -8.58
CA LEU A 319 33.98 -32.05 -7.19
C LEU A 319 34.82 -31.19 -6.23
N GLU A 320 36.12 -31.02 -6.53
CA GLU A 320 37.00 -30.11 -5.80
C GLU A 320 36.62 -28.65 -6.01
N GLU A 321 36.31 -28.24 -7.25
CA GLU A 321 35.82 -26.88 -7.57
C GLU A 321 34.50 -26.52 -6.87
N ILE A 322 33.59 -27.49 -6.75
CA ILE A 322 32.30 -27.34 -6.04
C ILE A 322 32.49 -27.41 -4.50
N GLU A 323 33.69 -27.75 -4.02
CA GLU A 323 33.99 -28.03 -2.62
C GLU A 323 33.04 -29.09 -2.02
N ALA A 324 32.83 -30.19 -2.74
CA ALA A 324 31.83 -31.22 -2.40
C ALA A 324 32.02 -31.82 -1.00
N ASP A 325 33.26 -31.88 -0.50
CA ASP A 325 33.59 -32.36 0.85
C ASP A 325 33.17 -31.42 1.98
N LYS A 326 33.15 -30.10 1.71
CA LYS A 326 32.69 -29.07 2.68
C LYS A 326 31.17 -28.94 2.69
N ALA A 327 30.48 -29.47 1.67
CA ALA A 327 29.03 -29.36 1.52
C ALA A 327 28.23 -29.92 2.71
N PRO A 328 28.52 -31.11 3.29
CA PRO A 328 27.80 -31.63 4.45
C PRO A 328 27.96 -30.75 5.69
N ALA A 329 29.17 -30.23 5.93
CA ALA A 329 29.42 -29.32 7.04
C ALA A 329 28.64 -28.01 6.87
N ARG A 330 28.65 -27.42 5.67
CA ARG A 330 27.85 -26.23 5.35
C ARG A 330 26.35 -26.47 5.52
N ALA A 331 25.82 -27.60 5.03
CA ALA A 331 24.42 -27.94 5.18
C ALA A 331 24.03 -28.13 6.66
N SER A 332 24.90 -28.75 7.45
CA SER A 332 24.70 -28.92 8.90
C SER A 332 24.67 -27.57 9.64
N VAL A 333 25.55 -26.62 9.28
CA VAL A 333 25.55 -25.27 9.86
C VAL A 333 24.25 -24.51 9.54
N ILE A 334 23.78 -24.57 8.29
CA ILE A 334 22.51 -23.93 7.88
C ILE A 334 21.32 -24.54 8.64
N LEU A 335 21.28 -25.88 8.73
CA LEU A 335 20.22 -26.58 9.47
C LEU A 335 20.26 -26.23 10.96
N ALA A 336 21.44 -26.23 11.58
CA ALA A 336 21.59 -25.88 12.98
C ALA A 336 21.18 -24.44 13.27
N GLY A 337 21.53 -23.49 12.39
CA GLY A 337 21.09 -22.09 12.48
C GLY A 337 19.57 -21.90 12.38
N LEU A 338 18.89 -22.76 11.61
CA LEU A 338 17.42 -22.80 11.52
C LEU A 338 16.76 -23.60 12.66
N GLY A 339 17.54 -24.09 13.61
CA GLY A 339 17.07 -24.78 14.82
C GLY A 339 17.05 -26.31 14.76
N PHE A 340 17.61 -26.94 13.72
CA PHE A 340 17.70 -28.41 13.68
C PHE A 340 18.87 -28.92 14.52
N SER A 341 18.55 -29.63 15.61
CA SER A 341 19.56 -30.32 16.41
C SER A 341 20.30 -31.40 15.61
N ALA A 342 21.51 -31.78 16.03
CA ALA A 342 22.29 -32.83 15.37
C ALA A 342 21.52 -34.17 15.25
N LYS A 343 20.63 -34.47 16.21
CA LYS A 343 19.74 -35.64 16.14
C LYS A 343 18.67 -35.47 15.08
N MET A 344 18.04 -34.29 15.00
CA MET A 344 17.02 -33.99 13.99
C MET A 344 17.60 -34.01 12.56
N GLN A 345 18.85 -33.62 12.38
CA GLN A 345 19.50 -33.70 11.06
C GLN A 345 19.57 -35.14 10.51
N GLN A 346 19.51 -36.15 11.39
CA GLN A 346 19.49 -37.58 11.08
C GLN A 346 18.08 -38.19 11.11
N GLN A 347 17.03 -37.39 11.32
CA GLN A 347 15.65 -37.86 11.23
C GLN A 347 15.12 -37.76 9.80
N THR A 348 14.08 -38.54 9.52
CA THR A 348 13.42 -38.57 8.20
C THR A 348 12.49 -37.38 8.02
N THR A 349 12.27 -36.94 6.77
CA THR A 349 11.42 -35.76 6.51
C THR A 349 9.94 -35.98 6.82
N LYS A 350 9.48 -37.24 6.84
CA LYS A 350 8.12 -37.63 7.27
C LYS A 350 7.83 -37.34 8.74
N GLU A 351 8.81 -37.48 9.62
CA GLU A 351 8.64 -37.26 11.07
C GLU A 351 8.46 -35.79 11.44
N PHE A 352 8.92 -34.88 10.58
CA PHE A 352 8.76 -33.45 10.80
C PHE A 352 7.34 -32.97 10.56
N SER A 353 6.90 -32.02 11.40
CA SER A 353 5.67 -31.26 11.15
C SER A 353 5.85 -30.31 9.95
N GLY A 354 4.74 -29.81 9.40
CA GLY A 354 4.77 -28.91 8.23
C GLY A 354 5.68 -27.69 8.41
N GLY A 355 5.67 -27.05 9.59
CA GLY A 355 6.57 -25.95 9.91
C GLY A 355 8.05 -26.32 9.85
N TRP A 356 8.44 -27.50 10.35
CA TRP A 356 9.81 -28.00 10.23
C TRP A 356 10.16 -28.35 8.77
N ARG A 357 9.21 -28.86 7.98
CA ARG A 357 9.39 -29.11 6.54
C ARG A 357 9.53 -27.81 5.75
N MET A 358 8.87 -26.73 6.17
CA MET A 358 9.06 -25.39 5.62
C MET A 358 10.47 -24.85 5.95
N ARG A 359 10.94 -25.01 7.19
CA ARG A 359 12.33 -24.66 7.55
C ARG A 359 13.35 -25.45 6.73
N LEU A 360 13.05 -26.72 6.44
CA LEU A 360 13.87 -27.53 5.56
C LEU A 360 13.87 -26.98 4.12
N ALA A 361 12.71 -26.53 3.59
CA ALA A 361 12.62 -25.87 2.28
C ALA A 361 13.47 -24.59 2.23
N LEU A 362 13.47 -23.81 3.31
CA LEU A 362 14.32 -22.64 3.45
C LEU A 362 15.81 -23.03 3.48
N ALA A 363 16.19 -24.06 4.25
CA ALA A 363 17.56 -24.57 4.31
C ALA A 363 18.05 -25.03 2.92
N ARG A 364 17.21 -25.76 2.19
CA ARG A 364 17.41 -26.19 0.81
C ARG A 364 17.71 -25.00 -0.10
N ALA A 365 16.97 -23.91 0.05
CA ALA A 365 17.14 -22.72 -0.77
C ALA A 365 18.40 -21.91 -0.44
N LEU A 366 18.72 -21.77 0.84
CA LEU A 366 19.95 -21.11 1.30
C LEU A 366 21.20 -21.90 0.89
N PHE A 367 21.10 -23.22 0.82
CA PHE A 367 22.19 -24.09 0.38
C PHE A 367 22.43 -23.99 -1.13
N ALA A 368 21.37 -23.94 -1.93
CA ALA A 368 21.44 -23.90 -3.40
C ALA A 368 22.07 -22.62 -3.97
N ARG A 369 22.04 -21.50 -3.25
CA ARG A 369 22.62 -20.19 -3.65
C ARG A 369 22.22 -19.75 -5.08
N PRO A 370 20.92 -19.59 -5.37
CA PRO A 370 20.46 -19.09 -6.67
C PRO A 370 20.89 -17.64 -6.93
N ASP A 371 20.87 -17.22 -8.20
CA ASP A 371 21.12 -15.83 -8.60
C ASP A 371 20.01 -14.88 -8.13
N LEU A 372 18.76 -15.37 -8.14
CA LEU A 372 17.57 -14.70 -7.61
C LEU A 372 16.86 -15.60 -6.60
N LEU A 373 16.97 -15.25 -5.32
CA LEU A 373 16.27 -15.92 -4.23
C LEU A 373 14.94 -15.20 -3.93
N LEU A 374 13.83 -15.94 -4.03
CA LEU A 374 12.49 -15.45 -3.70
C LEU A 374 12.01 -16.10 -2.39
N LEU A 375 11.75 -15.28 -1.38
CA LEU A 375 11.26 -15.74 -0.06
C LEU A 375 9.87 -15.15 0.20
N ASP A 376 8.86 -15.99 0.40
CA ASP A 376 7.51 -15.55 0.78
C ASP A 376 7.28 -15.75 2.29
N GLU A 377 7.25 -14.65 3.04
CA GLU A 377 7.05 -14.60 4.50
C GLU A 377 7.89 -15.63 5.29
N PRO A 378 9.23 -15.61 5.17
CA PRO A 378 10.09 -16.63 5.78
C PRO A 378 10.07 -16.60 7.32
N THR A 379 9.64 -15.50 7.95
CA THR A 379 9.66 -15.30 9.41
C THR A 379 8.49 -15.98 10.14
N ASN A 380 7.36 -16.25 9.47
CA ASN A 380 6.11 -16.72 10.11
C ASN A 380 6.22 -18.08 10.84
N MET A 381 7.22 -18.90 10.53
CA MET A 381 7.41 -20.24 11.11
C MET A 381 8.76 -20.37 11.83
N LEU A 382 9.47 -19.26 12.03
CA LEU A 382 10.78 -19.19 12.65
C LEU A 382 10.70 -18.65 14.08
N ASP A 383 11.48 -19.26 14.96
CA ASP A 383 11.66 -18.74 16.31
C ASP A 383 12.57 -17.52 16.29
N VAL A 384 12.52 -16.71 17.35
CA VAL A 384 13.42 -15.55 17.53
C VAL A 384 14.89 -15.90 17.28
N LYS A 385 15.37 -17.05 17.80
CA LYS A 385 16.74 -17.55 17.55
C LYS A 385 17.01 -17.73 16.05
N ALA A 386 16.13 -18.45 15.34
CA ALA A 386 16.29 -18.71 13.92
C ALA A 386 16.13 -17.46 13.04
N ILE A 387 15.28 -16.50 13.44
CA ILE A 387 15.13 -15.20 12.76
C ILE A 387 16.43 -14.40 12.82
N ILE A 388 17.01 -14.23 14.01
CA ILE A 388 18.29 -13.51 14.19
C ILE A 388 19.41 -14.17 13.38
N TRP A 389 19.46 -15.51 13.37
CA TRP A 389 20.45 -16.21 12.55
C TRP A 389 20.23 -15.97 11.06
N LEU A 390 18.98 -16.04 10.58
CA LEU A 390 18.62 -15.81 9.19
C LEU A 390 18.95 -14.38 8.75
N GLU A 391 18.68 -13.38 9.59
CA GLU A 391 19.04 -11.98 9.33
C GLU A 391 20.54 -11.81 9.09
N ASN A 392 21.36 -12.31 10.01
CA ASN A 392 22.82 -12.25 9.90
C ASN A 392 23.33 -13.01 8.67
N TYR A 393 22.73 -14.17 8.37
CA TYR A 393 23.10 -14.96 7.20
C TYR A 393 22.76 -14.24 5.89
N LEU A 394 21.55 -13.66 5.78
CA LEU A 394 21.10 -12.94 4.58
C LEU A 394 21.83 -11.60 4.37
N GLN A 395 22.39 -10.99 5.42
CA GLN A 395 23.24 -9.80 5.27
C GLN A 395 24.53 -10.10 4.50
N THR A 396 25.11 -11.29 4.70
CA THR A 396 26.33 -11.73 4.00
C THR A 396 26.07 -12.25 2.59
N TRP A 397 24.80 -12.27 2.16
CA TRP A 397 24.40 -12.84 0.89
C TRP A 397 24.80 -11.95 -0.30
N GLN A 398 25.42 -12.56 -1.31
CA GLN A 398 26.02 -11.83 -2.44
C GLN A 398 25.11 -11.70 -3.66
N SER A 399 24.14 -12.60 -3.85
CA SER A 399 23.22 -12.57 -4.99
C SER A 399 21.96 -11.76 -4.68
N THR A 400 21.03 -11.68 -5.63
CA THR A 400 19.81 -10.88 -5.47
C THR A 400 18.77 -11.61 -4.63
N ILE A 401 18.17 -10.92 -3.68
CA ILE A 401 17.08 -11.44 -2.86
C ILE A 401 15.84 -10.58 -3.07
N LEU A 402 14.67 -11.21 -3.22
CA LEU A 402 13.37 -10.57 -3.10
C LEU A 402 12.59 -11.26 -1.97
N VAL A 403 12.42 -10.57 -0.85
CA VAL A 403 11.69 -11.08 0.32
C VAL A 403 10.36 -10.37 0.45
N VAL A 404 9.27 -11.13 0.57
CA VAL A 404 8.00 -10.65 1.10
C VAL A 404 8.03 -10.88 2.60
N SER A 405 7.87 -9.83 3.40
CA SER A 405 7.75 -9.95 4.85
C SER A 405 6.85 -8.86 5.42
N HIS A 406 6.13 -9.19 6.47
CA HIS A 406 5.43 -8.22 7.32
C HIS A 406 6.26 -7.75 8.52
N ASP A 407 7.42 -8.35 8.77
CA ASP A 407 8.30 -8.01 9.89
C ASP A 407 9.16 -6.78 9.56
N ARG A 408 8.99 -5.74 10.39
CA ARG A 408 9.69 -4.46 10.24
C ARG A 408 11.17 -4.57 10.53
N ASN A 409 11.54 -5.27 11.58
CA ASN A 409 12.93 -5.34 12.04
C ASN A 409 13.74 -6.18 11.07
N PHE A 410 13.16 -7.29 10.60
CA PHE A 410 13.74 -8.12 9.56
C PHE A 410 13.99 -7.33 8.26
N LEU A 411 12.96 -6.61 7.77
CA LEU A 411 13.10 -5.80 6.56
C LEU A 411 14.10 -4.66 6.72
N ASN A 412 14.15 -4.02 7.90
CA ASN A 412 15.10 -2.94 8.18
C ASN A 412 16.55 -3.45 8.20
N THR A 413 16.76 -4.68 8.65
CA THR A 413 18.09 -5.29 8.81
C THR A 413 18.61 -5.91 7.51
N VAL A 414 17.72 -6.47 6.69
CA VAL A 414 18.08 -7.23 5.48
C VAL A 414 17.92 -6.41 4.19
N ALA A 415 16.87 -5.61 4.04
CA ALA A 415 16.54 -4.97 2.76
C ALA A 415 17.39 -3.72 2.49
N THR A 416 17.87 -3.58 1.25
CA THR A 416 18.54 -2.37 0.74
C THR A 416 17.59 -1.45 -0.03
N ASP A 417 16.53 -2.04 -0.58
CA ASP A 417 15.52 -1.37 -1.38
C ASP A 417 14.14 -1.95 -1.02
N ILE A 418 13.12 -1.10 -0.95
CA ILE A 418 11.75 -1.51 -0.65
C ILE A 418 10.88 -1.32 -1.88
N ILE A 419 10.12 -2.35 -2.24
CA ILE A 419 9.12 -2.33 -3.30
C ILE A 419 7.76 -2.30 -2.61
N HIS A 420 7.01 -1.22 -2.82
CA HIS A 420 5.69 -1.04 -2.24
C HIS A 420 4.61 -1.35 -3.28
N LEU A 421 3.83 -2.40 -3.01
CA LEU A 421 2.65 -2.79 -3.77
C LEU A 421 1.42 -2.07 -3.21
N HIS A 422 0.91 -1.09 -3.95
CA HIS A 422 -0.28 -0.32 -3.58
C HIS A 422 -1.05 0.12 -4.82
N SER A 423 -2.37 0.28 -4.69
CA SER A 423 -3.23 0.86 -5.74
C SER A 423 -3.00 0.29 -7.16
N GLN A 424 -2.78 -1.03 -7.26
CA GLN A 424 -2.49 -1.76 -8.50
C GLN A 424 -1.19 -1.32 -9.21
N ARG A 425 -0.22 -0.80 -8.46
CA ARG A 425 1.08 -0.31 -8.94
C ARG A 425 2.22 -0.80 -8.03
N LEU A 426 3.43 -0.75 -8.57
CA LEU A 426 4.68 -1.01 -7.86
C LEU A 426 5.52 0.26 -7.83
N ASP A 427 5.80 0.77 -6.63
CA ASP A 427 6.73 1.88 -6.42
C ASP A 427 8.00 1.33 -5.74
N SER A 428 9.17 1.67 -6.28
CA SER A 428 10.46 1.28 -5.69
C SER A 428 11.09 2.44 -4.92
N TYR A 429 11.63 2.12 -3.74
CA TYR A 429 12.26 3.06 -2.81
C TYR A 429 13.65 2.54 -2.46
N ARG A 430 14.62 3.45 -2.38
CA ARG A 430 15.99 3.12 -1.98
C ARG A 430 16.16 3.34 -0.49
N GLY A 431 16.85 2.42 0.18
CA GLY A 431 17.12 2.43 1.61
C GLY A 431 16.22 1.50 2.41
N ASP A 432 16.48 1.48 3.71
CA ASP A 432 15.85 0.57 4.67
C ASP A 432 14.37 0.87 4.90
N PHE A 433 13.68 -0.02 5.62
CA PHE A 433 12.24 0.06 5.84
C PHE A 433 11.80 1.36 6.54
N GLU A 434 12.57 1.84 7.52
CA GLU A 434 12.26 3.11 8.20
C GLU A 434 12.32 4.32 7.27
N ASN A 435 13.29 4.36 6.36
CA ASN A 435 13.43 5.45 5.39
C ASN A 435 12.26 5.43 4.41
N PHE A 436 11.85 4.25 3.96
CA PHE A 436 10.64 4.08 3.16
C PHE A 436 9.40 4.64 3.88
N MET A 437 9.20 4.30 5.16
CA MET A 437 8.05 4.80 5.94
C MET A 437 8.04 6.32 6.04
N LYS A 438 9.19 6.95 6.34
CA LYS A 438 9.33 8.42 6.38
C LYS A 438 8.99 9.06 5.03
N ILE A 439 9.56 8.56 3.94
CA ILE A 439 9.32 9.07 2.59
C ILE A 439 7.84 8.89 2.20
N LYS A 440 7.24 7.74 2.55
CA LYS A 440 5.80 7.47 2.31
C LYS A 440 4.92 8.47 3.06
N GLU A 441 5.18 8.70 4.34
CA GLU A 441 4.43 9.68 5.15
C GLU A 441 4.57 11.10 4.63
N GLU A 442 5.79 11.53 4.27
CA GLU A 442 6.03 12.85 3.69
C GLU A 442 5.30 13.02 2.36
N ARG A 443 5.34 12.00 1.49
CA ARG A 443 4.61 12.00 0.22
C ARG A 443 3.10 12.10 0.43
N LEU A 444 2.55 11.36 1.39
CA LEU A 444 1.13 11.43 1.75
C LEU A 444 0.73 12.80 2.31
N LYS A 445 1.54 13.37 3.22
CA LYS A 445 1.32 14.71 3.78
C LYS A 445 1.37 15.79 2.70
N ASN A 446 2.33 15.71 1.77
CA ASN A 446 2.44 16.64 0.66
C ASN A 446 1.25 16.52 -0.30
N GLN A 447 0.85 15.30 -0.65
CA GLN A 447 -0.32 15.07 -1.50
C GLN A 447 -1.62 15.57 -0.84
N GLN A 448 -1.75 15.39 0.48
CA GLN A 448 -2.89 15.90 1.24
C GLN A 448 -2.92 17.44 1.24
N ARG A 449 -1.79 18.10 1.48
CA ARG A 449 -1.68 19.57 1.42
C ARG A 449 -1.99 20.13 0.04
N GLU A 450 -1.46 19.50 -1.02
CA GLU A 450 -1.76 19.88 -2.41
C GLU A 450 -3.24 19.73 -2.73
N TYR A 451 -3.87 18.65 -2.25
CA TYR A 451 -5.29 18.42 -2.40
C TYR A 451 -6.13 19.47 -1.68
N GLU A 452 -5.82 19.75 -0.40
CA GLU A 452 -6.50 20.77 0.41
C GLU A 452 -6.36 22.17 -0.21
N ALA A 453 -5.15 22.54 -0.66
CA ALA A 453 -4.90 23.82 -1.33
C ALA A 453 -5.70 23.95 -2.64
N GLN A 454 -5.80 22.87 -3.43
CA GLN A 454 -6.61 22.88 -4.65
C GLN A 454 -8.11 22.91 -4.36
N GLN A 455 -8.58 22.26 -3.29
CA GLN A 455 -9.98 22.35 -2.86
C GLN A 455 -10.33 23.76 -2.44
N GLN A 456 -9.51 24.39 -1.59
CA GLN A 456 -9.71 25.79 -1.16
C GLN A 456 -9.71 26.74 -2.35
N TYR A 457 -8.81 26.54 -3.32
CA TYR A 457 -8.77 27.33 -4.54
C TYR A 457 -10.03 27.17 -5.39
N ARG A 458 -10.54 25.94 -5.51
CA ARG A 458 -11.81 25.65 -6.20
C ARG A 458 -13.00 26.28 -5.49
N GLU A 459 -13.07 26.16 -4.18
CA GLU A 459 -14.12 26.77 -3.36
C GLU A 459 -14.12 28.29 -3.49
N HIS A 460 -12.95 28.94 -3.43
CA HIS A 460 -12.83 30.38 -3.62
C HIS A 460 -13.34 30.84 -5.00
N ILE A 461 -12.96 30.12 -6.07
CA ILE A 461 -13.47 30.41 -7.42
C ILE A 461 -14.98 30.17 -7.49
N GLN A 462 -15.48 29.13 -6.85
CA GLN A 462 -16.90 28.78 -6.87
C GLN A 462 -17.75 29.83 -6.13
N VAL A 463 -17.30 30.32 -4.97
CA VAL A 463 -17.95 31.44 -4.25
C VAL A 463 -17.98 32.70 -5.13
N PHE A 464 -16.91 33.01 -5.86
CA PHE A 464 -16.89 34.13 -6.80
C PHE A 464 -17.90 33.94 -7.94
N ILE A 465 -17.95 32.73 -8.53
CA ILE A 465 -18.91 32.40 -9.59
C ILE A 465 -20.34 32.54 -9.07
N ASP A 466 -20.66 31.96 -7.91
CA ASP A 466 -22.00 31.97 -7.35
C ASP A 466 -22.46 33.38 -6.96
N ARG A 467 -21.55 34.21 -6.42
CA ARG A 467 -21.84 35.60 -6.05
C ARG A 467 -22.10 36.49 -7.26
N PHE A 468 -21.34 36.31 -8.35
CA PHE A 468 -21.40 37.19 -9.52
C PHE A 468 -22.12 36.58 -10.74
N ARG A 469 -22.74 35.41 -10.59
CA ARG A 469 -23.45 34.68 -11.68
C ARG A 469 -24.54 35.51 -12.35
N TYR A 470 -25.21 36.36 -11.58
CA TYR A 470 -26.36 37.16 -12.03
C TYR A 470 -26.00 38.61 -12.37
N ASN A 471 -24.74 39.03 -12.23
CA ASN A 471 -24.31 40.38 -12.53
C ASN A 471 -23.82 40.48 -13.99
N ALA A 472 -24.50 41.27 -14.82
CA ALA A 472 -24.21 41.41 -16.25
C ALA A 472 -22.82 42.01 -16.54
N ASN A 473 -22.34 42.94 -15.69
CA ASN A 473 -21.07 43.65 -15.92
C ASN A 473 -19.84 42.76 -15.69
N ARG A 474 -19.96 41.70 -14.87
CA ARG A 474 -18.86 40.77 -14.55
C ARG A 474 -18.96 39.42 -15.28
N ALA A 475 -19.86 39.30 -16.26
CA ALA A 475 -20.12 38.05 -16.98
C ALA A 475 -18.88 37.48 -17.68
N SER A 476 -18.02 38.33 -18.26
CA SER A 476 -16.77 37.92 -18.91
C SER A 476 -15.76 37.30 -17.92
N GLN A 477 -15.63 37.89 -16.72
CA GLN A 477 -14.77 37.39 -15.66
C GLN A 477 -15.29 36.05 -15.10
N VAL A 478 -16.60 35.93 -14.86
CA VAL A 478 -17.22 34.67 -14.44
C VAL A 478 -17.01 33.56 -15.47
N GLN A 479 -17.16 33.85 -16.77
CA GLN A 479 -16.86 32.88 -17.83
C GLN A 479 -15.39 32.46 -17.87
N SER A 480 -14.45 33.39 -17.63
CA SER A 480 -13.02 33.07 -17.58
C SER A 480 -12.67 32.14 -16.41
N LYS A 481 -13.26 32.40 -15.23
CA LYS A 481 -13.06 31.61 -14.01
C LYS A 481 -13.78 30.25 -14.10
N LEU A 482 -14.93 30.18 -14.77
CA LEU A 482 -15.61 28.92 -15.09
C LEU A 482 -14.74 28.03 -15.98
N LYS A 483 -14.17 28.59 -17.05
CA LYS A 483 -13.20 27.89 -17.91
C LYS A 483 -11.94 27.47 -17.15
N LEU A 484 -11.49 28.28 -16.19
CA LEU A 484 -10.35 27.95 -15.33
C LEU A 484 -10.68 26.78 -14.40
N LEU A 485 -11.88 26.74 -13.82
CA LEU A 485 -12.38 25.64 -13.00
C LEU A 485 -12.50 24.34 -13.80
N GLU A 486 -12.95 24.40 -15.05
CA GLU A 486 -13.01 23.24 -15.97
C GLU A 486 -11.63 22.71 -16.38
N LYS A 487 -10.64 23.60 -16.50
CA LYS A 487 -9.25 23.24 -16.85
C LYS A 487 -8.45 22.69 -15.67
N LEU A 488 -8.85 22.98 -14.43
CA LEU A 488 -8.17 22.43 -13.26
C LEU A 488 -8.29 20.89 -13.26
N PRO A 489 -7.17 20.15 -13.21
CA PRO A 489 -7.21 18.70 -13.16
C PRO A 489 -8.03 18.27 -11.93
N LYS A 490 -8.94 17.32 -12.12
CA LYS A 490 -9.65 16.70 -10.99
C LYS A 490 -8.66 15.83 -10.24
N LEU A 491 -8.04 16.37 -9.19
CA LEU A 491 -7.30 15.53 -8.25
C LEU A 491 -8.28 14.56 -7.61
N LYS A 492 -7.92 13.28 -7.62
CA LYS A 492 -8.59 12.29 -6.80
C LYS A 492 -8.26 12.60 -5.33
N PRO A 493 -9.22 12.46 -4.41
CA PRO A 493 -8.90 12.49 -2.98
C PRO A 493 -7.77 11.52 -2.69
N VAL A 494 -6.92 11.86 -1.72
CA VAL A 494 -5.98 10.87 -1.18
C VAL A 494 -6.84 9.73 -0.66
N ASP A 495 -6.75 8.57 -1.29
CA ASP A 495 -7.36 7.34 -0.78
C ASP A 495 -6.70 7.08 0.57
N LYS A 496 -7.35 7.53 1.65
CA LYS A 496 -6.96 7.14 2.99
C LYS A 496 -7.33 5.67 3.08
N ASP A 497 -6.30 4.81 3.07
CA ASP A 497 -6.48 3.42 3.45
C ASP A 497 -7.28 3.39 4.75
N SER A 498 -8.36 2.61 4.76
CA SER A 498 -9.22 2.52 5.93
C SER A 498 -8.40 2.08 7.14
N GLU A 499 -8.25 2.96 8.11
CA GLU A 499 -7.56 2.63 9.36
C GLU A 499 -8.27 1.44 10.01
N VAL A 500 -7.52 0.36 10.20
CA VAL A 500 -8.04 -0.80 10.91
C VAL A 500 -8.09 -0.41 12.38
N ILE A 501 -9.29 -0.29 12.94
CA ILE A 501 -9.48 -0.10 14.38
C ILE A 501 -9.86 -1.46 14.95
N MET A 502 -9.14 -1.89 15.98
CA MET A 502 -9.49 -3.05 16.80
C MET A 502 -9.87 -2.56 18.19
N LYS A 503 -10.89 -3.19 18.79
CA LYS A 503 -11.33 -2.89 20.16
C LYS A 503 -11.29 -4.17 20.98
N PHE A 504 -10.76 -4.09 22.20
CA PHE A 504 -10.86 -5.17 23.19
C PHE A 504 -11.74 -4.68 24.33
N PRO A 505 -12.88 -5.32 24.60
CA PRO A 505 -13.81 -4.86 25.64
C PRO A 505 -13.17 -4.99 27.02
N ASP A 506 -13.21 -3.91 27.81
CA ASP A 506 -12.55 -3.78 29.13
C ASP A 506 -13.54 -3.51 30.28
N GLY A 507 -14.85 -3.66 30.04
CA GLY A 507 -15.92 -3.38 30.99
C GLY A 507 -16.16 -4.47 32.04
N PHE A 508 -15.12 -4.95 32.72
CA PHE A 508 -15.25 -5.98 33.76
C PHE A 508 -14.77 -5.52 35.14
N GLU A 509 -15.31 -6.17 36.18
CA GLU A 509 -14.92 -5.93 37.58
C GLU A 509 -13.52 -6.49 37.87
N LYS A 510 -12.78 -5.82 38.76
CA LYS A 510 -11.46 -6.28 39.20
C LYS A 510 -11.58 -7.51 40.11
N PHE A 511 -10.70 -8.49 39.90
CA PHE A 511 -10.62 -9.68 40.74
C PHE A 511 -9.55 -9.51 41.82
N SER A 512 -9.77 -10.13 42.98
CA SER A 512 -8.73 -10.30 44.00
C SER A 512 -7.75 -11.41 43.56
N PRO A 513 -6.42 -11.20 43.70
CA PRO A 513 -5.44 -12.26 43.48
C PRO A 513 -5.66 -13.47 44.42
N PRO A 514 -5.25 -14.70 44.04
CA PRO A 514 -4.57 -15.10 42.81
C PRO A 514 -5.54 -15.35 41.64
N ILE A 515 -5.14 -14.96 40.43
CA ILE A 515 -5.98 -15.08 39.23
C ILE A 515 -5.69 -16.36 38.46
N LEU A 516 -4.44 -16.55 38.07
CA LEU A 516 -3.99 -17.75 37.37
C LEU A 516 -2.58 -18.10 37.84
N GLN A 517 -2.42 -19.28 38.44
CA GLN A 517 -1.14 -19.72 38.98
C GLN A 517 -0.96 -21.23 38.76
N LEU A 518 0.26 -21.61 38.38
CA LEU A 518 0.75 -22.97 38.39
C LEU A 518 1.76 -23.09 39.53
N ASP A 519 1.61 -24.12 40.36
CA ASP A 519 2.49 -24.38 41.49
C ASP A 519 3.07 -25.80 41.39
N GLU A 520 4.40 -25.87 41.28
CA GLU A 520 5.21 -27.08 41.18
C GLU A 520 4.68 -28.09 40.15
N VAL A 521 4.30 -27.59 38.96
CA VAL A 521 3.65 -28.41 37.93
C VAL A 521 4.65 -29.25 37.14
N ASP A 522 4.40 -30.56 37.10
CA ASP A 522 5.07 -31.50 36.20
C ASP A 522 4.13 -31.95 35.08
N PHE A 523 4.66 -32.02 33.86
CA PHE A 523 3.90 -32.50 32.71
C PHE A 523 4.75 -33.26 31.70
N TYR A 524 4.21 -34.37 31.21
CA TYR A 524 4.74 -35.18 30.11
C TYR A 524 3.59 -35.78 29.28
N TYR A 525 3.77 -35.94 27.97
CA TYR A 525 2.85 -36.75 27.14
C TYR A 525 3.18 -38.24 27.24
N GLU A 526 4.46 -38.56 27.29
CA GLU A 526 4.97 -39.93 27.46
C GLU A 526 5.81 -39.99 28.75
N PRO A 527 5.69 -41.05 29.56
CA PRO A 527 6.35 -41.12 30.89
C PRO A 527 7.86 -40.86 30.89
N ASN A 528 8.53 -41.07 29.76
CA ASN A 528 9.98 -40.91 29.64
C ASN A 528 10.42 -39.52 29.16
N ASN A 529 9.50 -38.66 28.73
CA ASN A 529 9.85 -37.36 28.14
C ASN A 529 9.12 -36.22 28.85
N TYR A 530 9.74 -35.69 29.90
CA TYR A 530 9.25 -34.55 30.67
C TYR A 530 9.38 -33.27 29.85
N ILE A 531 8.24 -32.60 29.62
CA ILE A 531 8.21 -31.28 28.99
C ILE A 531 8.41 -30.21 30.05
N PHE A 532 7.80 -30.37 31.23
CA PHE A 532 7.96 -29.45 32.35
C PHE A 532 8.29 -30.20 33.63
N ARG A 533 9.22 -29.64 34.43
CA ARG A 533 9.58 -30.09 35.77
C ARG A 533 9.51 -28.93 36.75
N SER A 534 8.72 -29.08 37.80
CA SER A 534 8.52 -28.12 38.90
C SER A 534 8.24 -26.70 38.41
N LEU A 535 7.30 -26.57 37.48
CA LEU A 535 6.92 -25.28 36.90
C LEU A 535 6.07 -24.48 37.89
N SER A 536 6.61 -23.37 38.38
CA SER A 536 5.89 -22.41 39.21
C SER A 536 5.82 -21.04 38.54
N VAL A 537 4.63 -20.66 38.06
CA VAL A 537 4.39 -19.37 37.38
C VAL A 537 3.05 -18.77 37.81
N SER A 538 2.99 -17.45 37.93
CA SER A 538 1.79 -16.71 38.33
C SER A 538 1.50 -15.56 37.37
N ALA A 539 0.22 -15.36 37.03
CA ALA A 539 -0.26 -14.27 36.20
C ALA A 539 -1.42 -13.54 36.89
N ASP A 540 -1.30 -12.21 36.98
CA ASP A 540 -2.29 -11.29 37.53
C ASP A 540 -3.13 -10.62 36.42
N LEU A 541 -4.14 -9.83 36.80
CA LEU A 541 -5.02 -9.14 35.85
C LEU A 541 -4.31 -8.03 35.10
N ASP A 542 -3.28 -7.43 35.70
CA ASP A 542 -2.49 -6.37 35.08
C ASP A 542 -1.23 -6.93 34.39
N SER A 543 -1.00 -8.24 34.47
CA SER A 543 0.15 -8.90 33.85
C SER A 543 0.08 -8.82 32.32
N ARG A 544 1.23 -8.48 31.73
CA ARG A 544 1.46 -8.35 30.29
C ARG A 544 2.66 -9.22 29.94
N ILE A 545 2.40 -10.51 29.78
CA ILE A 545 3.43 -11.54 29.68
C ILE A 545 3.62 -11.91 28.21
N CYS A 546 4.87 -11.90 27.74
CA CYS A 546 5.24 -12.56 26.49
C CYS A 546 5.95 -13.87 26.79
N VAL A 547 5.56 -14.95 26.13
CA VAL A 547 6.18 -16.27 26.23
C VAL A 547 7.01 -16.50 24.97
N VAL A 548 8.31 -16.68 25.14
CA VAL A 548 9.27 -16.97 24.06
C VAL A 548 9.99 -18.28 24.34
N GLY A 549 10.55 -18.89 23.30
CA GLY A 549 11.28 -20.15 23.40
C GLY A 549 11.35 -20.83 22.05
N GLU A 550 12.20 -21.84 21.95
CA GLU A 550 12.36 -22.63 20.73
C GLU A 550 11.06 -23.37 20.37
N ASN A 551 10.84 -23.63 19.09
CA ASN A 551 9.69 -24.41 18.65
C ASN A 551 9.81 -25.85 19.14
N GLY A 552 8.74 -26.32 19.77
CA GLY A 552 8.72 -27.61 20.46
C GLY A 552 9.16 -27.55 21.93
N ALA A 553 9.53 -26.38 22.47
CA ALA A 553 9.90 -26.23 23.88
C ALA A 553 8.72 -26.44 24.87
N GLY A 554 7.48 -26.55 24.38
CA GLY A 554 6.29 -26.75 25.20
C GLY A 554 5.40 -25.51 25.40
N LYS A 555 5.64 -24.40 24.67
CA LYS A 555 4.85 -23.14 24.74
C LYS A 555 3.33 -23.40 24.72
N SER A 556 2.82 -24.03 23.66
CA SER A 556 1.39 -24.32 23.55
C SER A 556 0.90 -25.35 24.58
N THR A 557 1.76 -26.25 25.05
CA THR A 557 1.43 -27.19 26.14
C THR A 557 1.23 -26.44 27.46
N MET A 558 2.11 -25.47 27.77
CA MET A 558 1.94 -24.59 28.93
C MET A 558 0.64 -23.80 28.84
N LEU A 559 0.31 -23.23 27.67
CA LEU A 559 -0.94 -22.51 27.47
C LEU A 559 -2.16 -23.40 27.71
N LYS A 560 -2.14 -24.66 27.23
CA LYS A 560 -3.23 -25.63 27.47
C LYS A 560 -3.38 -26.01 28.94
N ILE A 561 -2.27 -26.14 29.67
CA ILE A 561 -2.30 -26.35 31.13
C ILE A 561 -2.91 -25.11 31.80
N LEU A 562 -2.47 -23.90 31.43
CA LEU A 562 -3.02 -22.64 31.96
C LEU A 562 -4.52 -22.47 31.68
N MET A 563 -5.02 -22.91 30.53
CA MET A 563 -6.46 -22.90 30.22
C MET A 563 -7.25 -23.95 31.03
N GLY A 564 -6.59 -25.05 31.41
CA GLY A 564 -7.20 -26.19 32.08
C GLY A 564 -7.64 -27.32 31.13
N ASP A 565 -7.24 -27.25 29.85
CA ASP A 565 -7.49 -28.30 28.85
C ASP A 565 -6.63 -29.55 29.12
N LEU A 566 -5.44 -29.34 29.69
CA LEU A 566 -4.54 -30.41 30.11
C LEU A 566 -4.40 -30.38 31.63
N ALA A 567 -4.64 -31.52 32.27
CA ALA A 567 -4.39 -31.70 33.69
C ALA A 567 -2.88 -31.89 33.93
N PRO A 568 -2.31 -31.22 34.94
CA PRO A 568 -0.93 -31.47 35.34
C PRO A 568 -0.80 -32.90 35.90
N VAL A 569 0.36 -33.54 35.72
CA VAL A 569 0.63 -34.89 36.27
C VAL A 569 0.92 -34.78 37.77
N GLN A 570 1.73 -33.80 38.16
CA GLN A 570 1.94 -33.37 39.54
C GLN A 570 1.84 -31.85 39.63
N GLY A 571 1.63 -31.33 40.83
CA GLY A 571 1.43 -29.90 41.08
C GLY A 571 -0.04 -29.46 40.98
N VAL A 572 -0.28 -28.17 41.20
CA VAL A 572 -1.63 -27.59 41.28
C VAL A 572 -1.78 -26.41 40.34
N ARG A 573 -2.91 -26.37 39.63
CA ARG A 573 -3.36 -25.19 38.89
C ARG A 573 -4.43 -24.46 39.69
N HIS A 574 -4.14 -23.22 40.05
CA HIS A 574 -5.11 -22.28 40.66
C HIS A 574 -5.66 -21.33 39.61
N ALA A 575 -6.98 -21.24 39.50
CA ALA A 575 -7.68 -20.30 38.63
C ALA A 575 -8.87 -19.68 39.36
N HIS A 576 -9.05 -18.37 39.24
CA HIS A 576 -10.18 -17.67 39.87
C HIS A 576 -11.52 -18.11 39.25
N ARG A 577 -12.56 -18.32 40.08
CA ARG A 577 -13.85 -18.91 39.65
C ARG A 577 -14.57 -18.12 38.55
N ASN A 578 -14.44 -16.80 38.56
CA ASN A 578 -15.10 -15.92 37.59
C ASN A 578 -14.19 -15.55 36.41
N LEU A 579 -13.02 -16.17 36.28
CA LEU A 579 -12.07 -15.89 35.21
C LEU A 579 -12.64 -16.37 33.87
N LYS A 580 -12.83 -15.44 32.93
CA LYS A 580 -13.14 -15.76 31.53
C LYS A 580 -11.89 -15.57 30.69
N ILE A 581 -11.42 -16.65 30.07
CA ILE A 581 -10.24 -16.67 29.22
C ILE A 581 -10.69 -16.63 27.75
N GLY A 582 -10.20 -15.65 27.00
CA GLY A 582 -10.28 -15.62 25.54
C GLY A 582 -9.01 -16.21 24.95
N TYR A 583 -9.12 -17.33 24.25
CA TYR A 583 -7.97 -18.00 23.64
C TYR A 583 -7.96 -17.80 22.12
N PHE A 584 -6.81 -17.37 21.60
CA PHE A 584 -6.52 -17.30 20.18
C PHE A 584 -5.41 -18.30 19.87
N SER A 585 -5.74 -19.39 19.17
CA SER A 585 -4.79 -20.43 18.81
C SER A 585 -4.13 -20.17 17.46
N GLN A 586 -2.93 -20.71 17.22
CA GLN A 586 -2.28 -20.64 15.90
C GLN A 586 -3.16 -21.22 14.76
N HIS A 587 -3.85 -22.34 15.00
CA HIS A 587 -4.77 -22.99 14.05
C HIS A 587 -6.21 -22.46 14.10
N HIS A 588 -6.42 -21.21 14.56
CA HIS A 588 -7.78 -20.66 14.70
C HIS A 588 -8.50 -20.56 13.35
N VAL A 589 -7.77 -20.33 12.25
CA VAL A 589 -8.34 -20.24 10.89
C VAL A 589 -8.95 -21.58 10.46
N ASP A 590 -8.28 -22.68 10.80
CA ASP A 590 -8.71 -24.05 10.46
C ASP A 590 -9.95 -24.48 11.26
N GLN A 591 -10.18 -23.86 12.42
CA GLN A 591 -11.35 -24.10 13.27
C GLN A 591 -12.62 -23.36 12.80
N LEU A 592 -12.51 -22.45 11.82
CA LEU A 592 -13.66 -21.71 11.30
C LEU A 592 -14.43 -22.53 10.27
N ASP A 593 -15.76 -22.53 10.38
CA ASP A 593 -16.64 -23.14 9.37
C ASP A 593 -16.56 -22.33 8.06
N LEU A 594 -15.74 -22.80 7.10
CA LEU A 594 -15.43 -22.09 5.86
C LEU A 594 -16.64 -21.86 4.93
N ASN A 595 -17.66 -22.71 5.02
CA ASN A 595 -18.84 -22.67 4.14
C ASN A 595 -19.90 -21.64 4.57
N ILE A 596 -19.76 -21.06 5.75
CA ILE A 596 -20.75 -20.17 6.38
C ILE A 596 -20.26 -18.72 6.27
N SER A 597 -21.16 -17.74 6.31
CA SER A 597 -20.79 -16.32 6.36
C SER A 597 -20.27 -15.90 7.74
N ALA A 598 -19.53 -14.79 7.83
CA ALA A 598 -18.97 -14.34 9.10
C ALA A 598 -20.05 -13.94 10.12
N THR A 599 -21.17 -13.37 9.66
CA THR A 599 -22.33 -13.03 10.50
C THR A 599 -23.04 -14.28 11.01
N GLU A 600 -23.27 -15.26 10.13
CA GLU A 600 -23.89 -16.54 10.50
C GLU A 600 -23.02 -17.34 11.48
N LEU A 601 -21.69 -17.28 11.34
CA LEU A 601 -20.77 -17.94 12.27
C LEU A 601 -20.95 -17.40 13.69
N LEU A 602 -21.02 -16.06 13.85
CA LEU A 602 -21.27 -15.45 15.15
C LEU A 602 -22.66 -15.80 15.69
N ALA A 603 -23.69 -15.79 14.84
CA ALA A 603 -25.05 -16.14 15.23
C ALA A 603 -25.18 -17.61 15.68
N LYS A 604 -24.45 -18.53 15.05
CA LYS A 604 -24.42 -19.95 15.41
C LYS A 604 -23.72 -20.19 16.75
N LYS A 605 -22.62 -19.48 17.02
CA LYS A 605 -21.86 -19.62 18.29
C LYS A 605 -22.50 -18.88 19.46
N PHE A 606 -23.11 -17.74 19.22
CA PHE A 606 -23.67 -16.87 20.26
C PHE A 606 -25.13 -16.49 19.95
N PRO A 607 -26.08 -17.44 19.99
CA PRO A 607 -27.47 -17.16 19.64
C PRO A 607 -28.10 -16.12 20.59
N GLY A 608 -29.03 -15.33 20.07
CA GLY A 608 -29.85 -14.39 20.87
C GLY A 608 -29.59 -12.91 20.64
N LYS A 609 -28.65 -12.52 19.76
CA LYS A 609 -28.43 -11.12 19.35
C LYS A 609 -28.96 -10.83 17.95
N THR A 610 -29.20 -9.55 17.65
CA THR A 610 -29.64 -9.08 16.34
C THR A 610 -28.54 -9.17 15.29
N GLU A 611 -28.91 -9.24 14.00
CA GLU A 611 -27.92 -9.28 12.91
C GLU A 611 -27.08 -8.00 12.85
N GLU A 612 -27.69 -6.86 13.18
CA GLU A 612 -27.03 -5.56 13.26
C GLU A 612 -25.91 -5.56 14.32
N GLU A 613 -26.13 -6.19 15.47
CA GLU A 613 -25.10 -6.33 16.50
C GLU A 613 -23.92 -7.19 16.05
N TYR A 614 -24.16 -8.30 15.34
CA TYR A 614 -23.07 -9.11 14.78
C TYR A 614 -22.28 -8.34 13.72
N ARG A 615 -22.97 -7.59 12.85
CA ARG A 615 -22.32 -6.72 11.85
C ARG A 615 -21.53 -5.58 12.50
N HIS A 616 -22.06 -4.99 13.56
CA HIS A 616 -21.36 -3.96 14.33
C HIS A 616 -20.10 -4.54 15.00
N GLN A 617 -20.20 -5.73 15.59
CA GLN A 617 -19.06 -6.42 16.19
C GLN A 617 -17.98 -6.70 15.14
N LEU A 618 -18.33 -7.26 13.99
CA LEU A 618 -17.40 -7.51 12.87
C LEU A 618 -16.81 -6.20 12.33
N GLY A 619 -17.60 -5.13 12.25
CA GLY A 619 -17.17 -3.80 11.85
C GLY A 619 -16.08 -3.23 12.76
N CYS A 620 -16.13 -3.52 14.06
CA CYS A 620 -15.09 -3.15 15.03
C CYS A 620 -13.76 -3.90 14.87
N TYR A 621 -13.67 -4.84 13.92
CA TYR A 621 -12.43 -5.51 13.52
C TYR A 621 -12.15 -5.32 12.01
N GLY A 622 -12.78 -4.32 11.38
CA GLY A 622 -12.55 -3.99 9.98
C GLY A 622 -13.18 -4.95 8.97
N ILE A 623 -14.21 -5.71 9.37
CA ILE A 623 -15.02 -6.55 8.48
C ILE A 623 -16.40 -5.89 8.35
N SER A 624 -16.61 -5.14 7.27
CA SER A 624 -17.83 -4.38 7.03
C SER A 624 -18.43 -4.65 5.65
N GLY A 625 -19.70 -4.27 5.48
CA GLY A 625 -20.41 -4.35 4.21
C GLY A 625 -20.52 -5.78 3.67
N GLU A 626 -20.26 -5.96 2.38
CA GLU A 626 -20.37 -7.26 1.70
C GLU A 626 -19.40 -8.32 2.25
N ILE A 627 -18.25 -7.93 2.81
CA ILE A 627 -17.25 -8.87 3.32
C ILE A 627 -17.82 -9.71 4.46
N ALA A 628 -18.71 -9.13 5.28
CA ALA A 628 -19.33 -9.82 6.41
C ALA A 628 -20.32 -10.93 5.98
N VAL A 629 -20.93 -10.79 4.80
CA VAL A 629 -21.95 -11.70 4.27
C VAL A 629 -21.34 -12.78 3.35
N ARG A 630 -20.11 -12.56 2.87
CA ARG A 630 -19.40 -13.54 2.05
C ARG A 630 -19.03 -14.80 2.86
N PRO A 631 -18.96 -15.96 2.20
CA PRO A 631 -18.50 -17.19 2.86
C PRO A 631 -17.05 -17.03 3.32
N ILE A 632 -16.73 -17.55 4.50
CA ILE A 632 -15.41 -17.41 5.12
C ILE A 632 -14.31 -18.03 4.25
N ALA A 633 -14.61 -19.07 3.46
CA ALA A 633 -13.68 -19.66 2.49
C ALA A 633 -13.05 -18.62 1.55
N SER A 634 -13.83 -17.62 1.13
CA SER A 634 -13.42 -16.58 0.17
C SER A 634 -12.58 -15.45 0.77
N LEU A 635 -12.52 -15.37 2.11
CA LEU A 635 -11.78 -14.34 2.83
C LEU A 635 -10.26 -14.62 2.78
N SER A 636 -9.46 -13.56 2.80
CA SER A 636 -8.00 -13.71 2.95
C SER A 636 -7.64 -14.21 4.36
N GLY A 637 -6.45 -14.78 4.55
CA GLY A 637 -5.99 -15.25 5.87
C GLY A 637 -6.08 -14.16 6.96
N GLY A 638 -5.68 -12.92 6.63
CA GLY A 638 -5.81 -11.79 7.55
C GLY A 638 -7.26 -11.40 7.85
N GLN A 639 -8.17 -11.50 6.87
CA GLN A 639 -9.60 -11.29 7.11
C GLN A 639 -10.20 -12.40 7.99
N LYS A 640 -9.83 -13.66 7.77
CA LYS A 640 -10.24 -14.80 8.62
C LYS A 640 -9.76 -14.61 10.07
N SER A 641 -8.52 -14.14 10.24
CA SER A 641 -7.95 -13.84 11.56
C SER A 641 -8.74 -12.73 12.28
N ARG A 642 -9.16 -11.68 11.55
CA ARG A 642 -10.05 -10.63 12.10
C ARG A 642 -11.42 -11.16 12.50
N VAL A 643 -12.01 -12.09 11.75
CA VAL A 643 -13.27 -12.77 12.14
C VAL A 643 -13.07 -13.53 13.45
N ALA A 644 -11.94 -14.23 13.59
CA ALA A 644 -11.62 -14.97 14.81
C ALA A 644 -11.41 -14.04 16.02
N PHE A 645 -10.75 -12.89 15.86
CA PHE A 645 -10.70 -11.88 16.91
C PHE A 645 -12.09 -11.39 17.31
N ALA A 646 -12.96 -11.09 16.33
CA ALA A 646 -14.33 -10.67 16.61
C ALA A 646 -15.15 -11.72 17.38
N GLN A 647 -14.93 -13.00 17.06
CA GLN A 647 -15.56 -14.13 17.74
C GLN A 647 -15.03 -14.31 19.17
N MET A 648 -13.72 -14.17 19.38
CA MET A 648 -13.07 -14.34 20.68
C MET A 648 -13.48 -13.27 21.69
N THR A 649 -13.66 -12.03 21.25
CA THR A 649 -13.99 -10.90 22.14
C THR A 649 -15.47 -10.76 22.43
N MET A 650 -16.34 -11.45 21.67
CA MET A 650 -17.78 -11.44 21.84
C MET A 650 -18.28 -11.76 23.28
N PRO A 651 -17.73 -12.74 24.01
CA PRO A 651 -18.10 -13.02 25.40
C PRO A 651 -17.51 -12.04 26.44
N CYS A 652 -16.77 -11.01 26.02
CA CYS A 652 -16.03 -10.07 26.84
C CYS A 652 -15.12 -10.75 27.90
N PRO A 653 -14.09 -11.52 27.48
CA PRO A 653 -13.16 -12.14 28.42
C PRO A 653 -12.30 -11.13 29.17
N ASN A 654 -11.94 -11.48 30.40
CA ASN A 654 -11.11 -10.69 31.31
C ASN A 654 -9.61 -10.92 31.11
N PHE A 655 -9.27 -12.08 30.56
CA PHE A 655 -7.90 -12.53 30.37
C PHE A 655 -7.76 -13.09 28.96
N TYR A 656 -6.77 -12.63 28.20
CA TYR A 656 -6.51 -13.11 26.85
C TYR A 656 -5.23 -13.93 26.81
N ILE A 657 -5.29 -15.05 26.09
CA ILE A 657 -4.14 -15.87 25.74
C ILE A 657 -4.07 -15.89 24.22
N LEU A 658 -3.01 -15.31 23.66
CA LEU A 658 -2.82 -15.19 22.22
C LEU A 658 -1.59 -15.98 21.79
N ASP A 659 -1.79 -17.06 21.03
CA ASP A 659 -0.72 -17.90 20.47
C ASP A 659 -0.46 -17.51 19.01
N GLU A 660 0.65 -16.82 18.76
CA GLU A 660 1.08 -16.26 17.47
C GLU A 660 -0.01 -15.42 16.74
N PRO A 661 -0.53 -14.34 17.36
CA PRO A 661 -1.62 -13.56 16.80
C PRO A 661 -1.23 -12.72 15.57
N THR A 662 0.06 -12.49 15.35
CA THR A 662 0.60 -11.73 14.22
C THR A 662 0.60 -12.52 12.92
N ASN A 663 0.43 -13.85 12.98
CA ASN A 663 0.40 -14.70 11.81
C ASN A 663 -0.74 -14.30 10.86
N HIS A 664 -0.41 -14.18 9.58
CA HIS A 664 -1.34 -13.80 8.50
C HIS A 664 -1.94 -12.39 8.62
N LEU A 665 -1.51 -11.56 9.59
CA LEU A 665 -1.95 -10.18 9.72
C LEU A 665 -1.05 -9.24 8.91
N ASP A 666 -1.68 -8.19 8.38
CA ASP A 666 -0.96 -7.08 7.77
C ASP A 666 -0.27 -6.22 8.82
N MET A 667 0.82 -5.56 8.44
CA MET A 667 1.54 -4.63 9.29
C MET A 667 0.64 -3.56 9.93
N GLU A 668 -0.30 -2.97 9.17
CA GLU A 668 -1.29 -2.01 9.69
C GLU A 668 -2.23 -2.65 10.73
N THR A 669 -2.58 -3.92 10.53
CA THR A 669 -3.46 -4.66 11.43
C THR A 669 -2.72 -5.06 12.71
N ILE A 670 -1.43 -5.39 12.61
CA ILE A 670 -0.55 -5.67 13.76
C ILE A 670 -0.42 -4.42 14.63
N GLU A 671 -0.19 -3.25 14.03
CA GLU A 671 -0.17 -1.99 14.79
C GLU A 671 -1.50 -1.68 15.49
N ALA A 672 -2.62 -1.89 14.79
CA ALA A 672 -3.95 -1.70 15.35
C ALA A 672 -4.19 -2.63 16.54
N LEU A 673 -3.79 -3.90 16.41
CA LEU A 673 -3.84 -4.89 17.47
C LEU A 673 -2.97 -4.49 18.66
N ALA A 674 -1.73 -4.07 18.43
CA ALA A 674 -0.80 -3.63 19.48
C ALA A 674 -1.37 -2.43 20.27
N LYS A 675 -1.88 -1.41 19.56
CA LYS A 675 -2.53 -0.25 20.17
C LYS A 675 -3.76 -0.63 20.98
N ALA A 676 -4.53 -1.61 20.50
CA ALA A 676 -5.74 -2.07 21.18
C ALA A 676 -5.42 -2.89 22.45
N LEU A 677 -4.42 -3.79 22.39
CA LEU A 677 -3.95 -4.58 23.54
C LEU A 677 -3.24 -3.72 24.59
N SER A 678 -2.52 -2.68 24.17
CA SER A 678 -1.90 -1.71 25.08
C SER A 678 -2.95 -0.95 25.91
N LYS A 679 -4.10 -0.62 25.31
CA LYS A 679 -5.23 0.06 25.99
C LYS A 679 -6.08 -0.86 26.86
N PHE A 680 -6.07 -2.16 26.59
CA PHE A 680 -6.82 -3.15 27.34
C PHE A 680 -6.37 -3.19 28.81
N ARG A 681 -7.30 -3.41 29.75
CA ARG A 681 -7.04 -3.37 31.21
C ARG A 681 -7.10 -4.74 31.90
N GLY A 682 -7.21 -5.84 31.16
CA GLY A 682 -7.26 -7.19 31.71
C GLY A 682 -5.97 -7.95 31.48
N GLY A 683 -5.87 -9.21 31.90
CA GLY A 683 -4.61 -9.97 31.83
C GLY A 683 -4.31 -10.41 30.41
N LEU A 684 -3.03 -10.45 30.03
CA LEU A 684 -2.60 -10.85 28.69
C LEU A 684 -1.37 -11.76 28.76
N ILE A 685 -1.49 -12.94 28.16
CA ILE A 685 -0.37 -13.81 27.81
C ILE A 685 -0.29 -13.87 26.29
N LEU A 686 0.89 -13.59 25.76
CA LEU A 686 1.18 -13.54 24.34
C LEU A 686 2.33 -14.47 23.99
N VAL A 687 2.17 -15.35 23.01
CA VAL A 687 3.27 -16.01 22.30
C VAL A 687 3.45 -15.28 20.98
N SER A 688 4.63 -14.74 20.74
CA SER A 688 4.95 -14.09 19.46
C SER A 688 6.44 -14.12 19.22
N HIS A 689 6.81 -14.02 17.95
CA HIS A 689 8.19 -13.82 17.50
C HIS A 689 8.49 -12.37 17.05
N ASP A 690 7.47 -11.52 16.93
CA ASP A 690 7.63 -10.12 16.49
C ASP A 690 8.12 -9.24 17.65
N GLU A 691 9.38 -8.82 17.57
CA GLU A 691 10.02 -7.96 18.57
C GLU A 691 9.27 -6.63 18.79
N CYS A 692 8.85 -5.97 17.71
CA CYS A 692 8.19 -4.67 17.81
C CYS A 692 6.83 -4.81 18.51
N PHE A 693 6.10 -5.86 18.17
CA PHE A 693 4.82 -6.18 18.80
C PHE A 693 4.99 -6.50 20.30
N ILE A 694 6.00 -7.31 20.65
CA ILE A 694 6.31 -7.66 22.04
C ILE A 694 6.67 -6.41 22.85
N ARG A 695 7.54 -5.54 22.32
CA ARG A 695 7.98 -4.32 23.01
C ARG A 695 6.82 -3.34 23.27
N LEU A 696 5.85 -3.27 22.36
CA LEU A 696 4.71 -2.36 22.49
C LEU A 696 3.68 -2.83 23.51
N VAL A 697 3.54 -4.15 23.70
CA VAL A 697 2.44 -4.75 24.46
C VAL A 697 2.90 -5.34 25.79
N CYS A 698 4.02 -6.04 25.82
CA CYS A 698 4.46 -6.85 26.94
C CYS A 698 5.46 -6.13 27.85
N LYS A 699 5.37 -6.43 29.16
CA LYS A 699 6.29 -5.91 30.20
C LYS A 699 7.18 -7.00 30.78
N GLU A 700 6.70 -8.23 30.78
CA GLU A 700 7.39 -9.39 31.32
C GLU A 700 7.64 -10.40 30.21
N LEU A 701 8.80 -11.05 30.24
CA LEU A 701 9.18 -12.08 29.28
C LEU A 701 9.38 -13.41 30.00
N TRP A 702 8.74 -14.47 29.53
CA TRP A 702 8.85 -15.83 30.02
C TRP A 702 9.56 -16.67 28.96
N VAL A 703 10.75 -17.16 29.29
CA VAL A 703 11.54 -18.01 28.40
C VAL A 703 11.28 -19.46 28.73
N CYS A 704 10.67 -20.18 27.79
CA CYS A 704 10.42 -21.60 27.85
C CYS A 704 11.62 -22.37 27.29
N GLY A 705 12.30 -23.14 28.13
CA GLY A 705 13.47 -23.92 27.71
C GLY A 705 13.96 -24.90 28.79
N ASN A 706 14.67 -25.94 28.37
CA ASN A 706 15.30 -26.94 29.26
C ASN A 706 14.36 -27.55 30.31
N GLY A 707 13.07 -27.70 29.98
CA GLY A 707 12.08 -28.29 30.89
C GLY A 707 11.53 -27.33 31.96
N THR A 708 11.83 -26.03 31.89
CA THR A 708 11.37 -25.02 32.84
C THR A 708 10.95 -23.73 32.13
N VAL A 709 10.34 -22.80 32.85
CA VAL A 709 10.03 -21.45 32.36
C VAL A 709 10.70 -20.44 33.28
N GLN A 710 11.56 -19.60 32.71
CA GLN A 710 12.29 -18.56 33.45
C GLN A 710 11.72 -17.18 33.13
N ARG A 711 11.50 -16.37 34.17
CA ARG A 711 11.06 -14.98 34.02
C ARG A 711 12.28 -14.07 33.85
N ILE A 712 12.28 -13.27 32.79
CA ILE A 712 13.30 -12.25 32.50
C ILE A 712 12.69 -10.87 32.77
N GLU A 713 13.36 -10.09 33.62
CA GLU A 713 12.92 -8.75 34.00
C GLU A 713 13.45 -7.66 33.06
N GLY A 714 14.61 -7.84 32.42
CA GLY A 714 15.17 -6.90 31.44
C GLY A 714 14.52 -6.93 30.06
N GLY A 715 13.37 -7.62 29.93
CA GLY A 715 12.57 -7.64 28.71
C GLY A 715 13.26 -8.32 27.52
N PHE A 716 12.96 -7.85 26.31
CA PHE A 716 13.43 -8.49 25.07
C PHE A 716 14.91 -8.21 24.76
N ASP A 717 15.46 -7.05 25.17
CA ASP A 717 16.86 -6.71 24.95
C ASP A 717 17.80 -7.68 25.66
N GLU A 718 17.57 -7.93 26.95
CA GLU A 718 18.35 -8.89 27.73
C GLU A 718 18.27 -10.30 27.13
N TYR A 719 17.07 -10.71 26.67
CA TYR A 719 16.90 -12.00 26.00
C TYR A 719 17.68 -12.08 24.68
N ARG A 720 17.69 -11.02 23.87
CA ARG A 720 18.47 -10.96 22.63
C ARG A 720 19.96 -11.05 22.91
N ASP A 721 20.45 -10.38 23.93
CA ASP A 721 21.87 -10.42 24.32
C ASP A 721 22.28 -11.82 24.79
N ILE A 722 21.43 -12.48 25.59
CA ILE A 722 21.61 -13.88 26.00
C ILE A 722 21.69 -14.80 24.77
N LEU A 723 20.80 -14.62 23.79
CA LEU A 723 20.82 -15.40 22.55
C LEU A 723 22.09 -15.13 21.72
N GLN A 724 22.53 -13.88 21.61
CA GLN A 724 23.77 -13.54 20.89
C GLN A 724 25.01 -14.14 21.57
N GLU A 725 25.07 -14.14 22.89
CA GLU A 725 26.13 -14.83 23.62
C GLU A 725 26.10 -16.35 23.40
N GLN A 726 24.91 -16.95 23.36
CA GLN A 726 24.76 -18.37 23.02
C GLN A 726 25.26 -18.64 21.60
N PHE A 727 24.92 -17.80 20.63
CA PHE A 727 25.41 -17.94 19.25
C PHE A 727 26.94 -17.86 19.15
N LYS A 728 27.58 -16.96 19.90
CA LYS A 728 29.04 -16.88 19.99
C LYS A 728 29.65 -18.14 20.60
N LYS A 729 29.02 -18.70 21.65
CA LYS A 729 29.47 -19.94 22.29
C LYS A 729 29.30 -21.16 21.38
N GLU A 730 28.25 -21.18 20.58
CA GLU A 730 27.96 -22.25 19.61
C GLU A 730 28.76 -22.10 18.30
N GLY A 731 29.47 -20.99 18.10
CA GLY A 731 30.35 -20.74 16.95
C GLY A 731 29.61 -20.38 15.66
N PHE A 732 28.38 -19.86 15.77
CA PHE A 732 27.58 -19.41 14.63
C PHE A 732 27.82 -17.94 14.25
N LEU A 733 28.37 -17.16 15.18
CA LEU A 733 28.87 -15.78 15.04
C LEU A 733 30.35 -15.78 15.40
#